data_AF-A0A6P4YP64-F1
#
_entry.id   AF-A0A6P4YP64-F1
#
_cell.length_a   1.000
_cell.length_b   1.000
_cell.length_c   1.000
_cell.angle_alpha   90.00
_cell.angle_beta   90.00
_cell.angle_gamma   90.00
#
_symmetry.space_group_name_H-M   'P 1'
#
loop_
_entity.id
_entity.type
_entity.pdbx_description
1 polymer ?
#
loop_
_entity_poly.entity_id
_entity_poly.type
_entity_poly.pdbx_seq_one_letter_code
_entity_poly.pdbx_strand_id
1 'polypeptide(L)'
;MGGIRSGELRPFRDLRYLSLKDSAISVIQKRGFFGLNKLRVLDLTRNFLVSIEEILGDVRALEVLHLQYNRLRNVETAFHKTTNLTWLNLKNNRISTIKMAFRNLTKLETLYLRYNNITDLGTAFANQKMLKILDLGHNQIRAINAGAFAALEQLQQLFLNNNELRVVHNRAFTALKQLWRLDLSNNRIVRVNGLFRANQKLQELDLGNNFIRIATKAFQGLHKLVDLNLRNNQIRTIHGAFSDLDSMESLDLSSNQITEIQGSLNYLINLKELLLANNFLWTLGRQFRGLNRLEYLDLQSNQIQHLGDAFRDLENLKWLVLRDNKIRSTVSAFQSLRDLVHLDLSHNSIAHLNYSLHHNKKVELLDLSHNRIQFVSWELSYMVQLKFLYLHNNYLTFIRNGFHSLSKLKTLTLAQNWIYSIEDVFRDQQQLESLDLSHNKVGNIQNSLDRLPKLRWLDLGNNRISVISKAFSKLVDLETLSLDHNRIVMAIDAFTYNRKLRRLDLSHNPLVSIIRLFTELGELRELHLEHNSILTINNTLTGLQNLQWLYLQNNRLSTLARELRKVPKLQGLDISNNNISSLDREFSSTPSIVSLYAGHNAIVDITRAFSKMQQLKEINLQHNRITNVKGAFKRISMVERLDLSHNNISNVDDSFDELLELKNLNLSSNKIKSVKYALDQNTLLQRLDLSHNNIATIHSSFTNLELLKELYLQHNNIEYLDKGIYRNKELQIIDLSHNNISDIKSVFKHHPKLRELYLQHNTIQNIGNAFLDDNMIWRLNLSYNHIDSIGWTFRDFPQLSELYLSYNVLDTVEGAFGLFSKISVLYLDHNLIGPSVSELYVELKELTKLDMRDNRLTTMSYQIQHYGKFNKTWLGDNIWHCDCNMVFFREWLLLRYDREEIDVQCSTPLRLRGMNLWDVPRIFLGEEPPVVSIYPGDYFVGSGYSVVYKCEAEGCPAPQLEWTNQDGIVLNDEDDSSRVRVGLGADGAMYLQIRPTIVWDTGNYTCTATSNGGNSTGTVFLSVTP
;
A
#
# COMPACT_ATOMS: atom_id res chain seq x y z
N MET A 1 6.77 37.48 -9.73
CA MET A 1 5.55 36.88 -10.32
C MET A 1 5.16 37.71 -11.53
N GLY A 2 4.89 37.07 -12.67
CA GLY A 2 4.44 37.75 -13.89
C GLY A 2 2.99 38.21 -13.78
N GLY A 3 2.70 39.41 -14.27
CA GLY A 3 1.35 39.97 -14.33
C GLY A 3 1.27 41.02 -15.45
N ILE A 4 0.09 41.18 -16.04
CA ILE A 4 -0.15 42.17 -17.10
C ILE A 4 -0.63 43.47 -16.46
N ARG A 5 0.07 44.56 -16.74
CA ARG A 5 -0.27 45.90 -16.24
C ARG A 5 -1.35 46.56 -17.09
N SER A 6 -2.09 47.47 -16.48
CA SER A 6 -3.12 48.25 -17.18
C SER A 6 -2.54 48.96 -18.42
N GLY A 7 -3.12 48.69 -19.60
CA GLY A 7 -2.77 49.36 -20.86
C GLY A 7 -1.44 48.93 -21.49
N GLU A 8 -0.75 47.93 -20.95
CA GLU A 8 0.53 47.41 -21.47
C GLU A 8 0.42 46.90 -22.91
N LEU A 9 -0.75 46.36 -23.27
CA LEU A 9 -1.02 45.80 -24.60
C LEU A 9 -1.65 46.80 -25.59
N ARG A 10 -1.79 48.08 -25.21
CA ARG A 10 -2.38 49.14 -26.07
C ARG A 10 -1.75 49.31 -27.45
N PRO A 11 -0.44 49.09 -27.68
CA PRO A 11 0.16 49.20 -29.00
C PRO A 11 -0.35 48.15 -30.01
N PHE A 12 -0.84 47.00 -29.54
CA PHE A 12 -1.22 45.85 -30.37
C PHE A 12 -2.71 45.87 -30.77
N ARG A 13 -3.26 47.03 -31.18
CA ARG A 13 -4.71 47.22 -31.38
C ARG A 13 -5.32 46.34 -32.49
N ASP A 14 -4.49 45.89 -33.43
CA ASP A 14 -4.91 45.06 -34.56
C ASP A 14 -4.83 43.55 -34.30
N LEU A 15 -4.38 43.16 -33.10
CA LEU A 15 -4.20 41.76 -32.73
C LEU A 15 -5.53 41.01 -32.73
N ARG A 16 -5.57 39.85 -33.42
CA ARG A 16 -6.73 38.95 -33.47
C ARG A 16 -6.56 37.69 -32.63
N TYR A 17 -5.33 37.30 -32.35
CA TYR A 17 -4.97 36.12 -31.57
C TYR A 17 -3.91 36.49 -30.54
N LEU A 18 -4.14 36.15 -29.28
CA LEU A 18 -3.19 36.34 -28.19
C LEU A 18 -3.10 35.05 -27.38
N SER A 19 -1.91 34.46 -27.30
CA SER A 19 -1.63 33.36 -26.37
C SER A 19 -0.61 33.80 -25.34
N LEU A 20 -0.98 33.59 -24.07
CA LEU A 20 -0.17 33.80 -22.88
C LEU A 20 -0.16 32.51 -22.06
N LYS A 21 -0.14 31.38 -22.76
CA LYS A 21 -0.10 30.04 -22.17
C LYS A 21 1.21 29.84 -21.40
N ASP A 22 1.16 29.07 -20.31
CA ASP A 22 2.33 28.67 -19.51
C ASP A 22 3.21 29.87 -19.04
N SER A 23 2.60 31.05 -18.86
CA SER A 23 3.31 32.31 -18.58
C SER A 23 3.39 32.65 -17.09
N ALA A 24 3.00 31.72 -16.21
CA ALA A 24 2.98 31.90 -14.75
C ALA A 24 2.20 33.15 -14.28
N ILE A 25 1.19 33.58 -15.03
CA ILE A 25 0.40 34.77 -14.74
C ILE A 25 -0.53 34.49 -13.56
N SER A 26 -0.38 35.25 -12.49
CA SER A 26 -1.25 35.14 -11.29
C SER A 26 -2.28 36.25 -11.21
N VAL A 27 -1.97 37.43 -11.76
CA VAL A 27 -2.83 38.63 -11.71
C VAL A 27 -2.78 39.34 -13.07
N ILE A 28 -3.96 39.71 -13.56
CA ILE A 28 -4.13 40.64 -14.68
C ILE A 28 -4.83 41.87 -14.09
N GLN A 29 -4.18 43.03 -14.16
CA GLN A 29 -4.76 44.26 -13.63
C GLN A 29 -5.99 44.66 -14.44
N LYS A 30 -6.92 45.39 -13.80
CA LYS A 30 -8.05 46.03 -14.48
C LYS A 30 -7.53 46.82 -15.68
N ARG A 31 -8.20 46.71 -16.84
CA ARG A 31 -7.74 47.31 -18.12
C ARG A 31 -6.44 46.72 -18.70
N GLY A 32 -6.02 45.53 -18.27
CA GLY A 32 -4.84 44.84 -18.81
C GLY A 32 -4.94 44.53 -20.32
N PHE A 33 -6.14 44.26 -20.84
CA PHE A 33 -6.40 44.03 -22.27
C PHE A 33 -6.99 45.25 -23.00
N PHE A 34 -6.95 46.42 -22.37
CA PHE A 34 -7.55 47.63 -22.93
C PHE A 34 -6.90 48.01 -24.28
N GLY A 35 -7.74 48.18 -25.30
CA GLY A 35 -7.32 48.54 -26.66
C GLY A 35 -7.30 47.37 -27.65
N LEU A 36 -7.44 46.12 -27.19
CA LEU A 36 -7.47 44.92 -28.03
C LEU A 36 -8.86 44.65 -28.63
N ASN A 37 -9.47 45.65 -29.27
CA ASN A 37 -10.85 45.60 -29.73
C ASN A 37 -11.10 44.62 -30.89
N LYS A 38 -10.05 44.18 -31.60
CA LYS A 38 -10.12 43.22 -32.71
C LYS A 38 -9.80 41.77 -32.29
N LEU A 39 -9.52 41.54 -31.01
CA LEU A 39 -9.12 40.22 -30.50
C LEU A 39 -10.28 39.22 -30.61
N ARG A 40 -10.03 38.07 -31.27
CA ARG A 40 -10.98 36.99 -31.49
C ARG A 40 -10.64 35.75 -30.67
N VAL A 41 -9.35 35.47 -30.47
CA VAL A 41 -8.88 34.32 -29.72
C VAL A 41 -7.95 34.77 -28.59
N LEU A 42 -8.24 34.31 -27.38
CA LEU A 42 -7.44 34.56 -26.20
C LEU A 42 -7.14 33.23 -25.50
N ASP A 43 -5.86 32.92 -25.35
CA ASP A 43 -5.38 31.73 -24.66
C ASP A 43 -4.62 32.10 -23.39
N LEU A 44 -5.21 31.74 -22.25
CA LEU A 44 -4.69 31.93 -20.90
C LEU A 44 -4.45 30.58 -20.19
N THR A 45 -4.28 29.50 -20.96
CA THR A 45 -4.07 28.15 -20.46
C THR A 45 -2.87 28.03 -19.52
N ARG A 46 -2.97 27.18 -18.48
CA ARG A 46 -1.86 26.84 -17.57
C ARG A 46 -1.20 28.07 -16.94
N ASN A 47 -2.03 28.92 -16.34
CA ASN A 47 -1.59 30.04 -15.52
C ASN A 47 -2.09 29.86 -14.08
N PHE A 48 -1.95 30.88 -13.25
CA PHE A 48 -2.34 30.86 -11.83
C PHE A 48 -3.53 31.79 -11.55
N LEU A 49 -4.37 32.07 -12.54
CA LEU A 49 -5.49 33.00 -12.41
C LEU A 49 -6.53 32.48 -11.42
N VAL A 50 -6.95 33.34 -10.49
CA VAL A 50 -7.99 33.04 -9.49
C VAL A 50 -9.34 33.68 -9.86
N SER A 51 -9.33 34.78 -10.62
CA SER A 51 -10.53 35.48 -11.12
C SER A 51 -10.29 36.08 -12.52
N ILE A 52 -11.39 36.29 -13.25
CA ILE A 52 -11.44 36.90 -14.59
C ILE A 52 -12.52 38.00 -14.72
N GLU A 53 -13.24 38.33 -13.64
CA GLU A 53 -14.48 39.11 -13.68
C GLU A 53 -14.31 40.54 -14.25
N GLU A 54 -13.17 41.18 -13.98
CA GLU A 54 -12.92 42.57 -14.41
C GLU A 54 -12.12 42.70 -15.72
N ILE A 55 -11.57 41.61 -16.26
CA ILE A 55 -10.59 41.68 -17.36
C ILE A 55 -11.20 41.39 -18.74
N LEU A 56 -12.28 40.62 -18.81
CA LEU A 56 -12.94 40.28 -20.07
C LEU A 56 -13.78 41.45 -20.63
N GLY A 57 -14.03 42.50 -19.83
CA GLY A 57 -14.81 43.66 -20.25
C GLY A 57 -14.20 44.48 -21.41
N ASP A 58 -12.89 44.32 -21.65
CA ASP A 58 -12.14 45.04 -22.69
C ASP A 58 -12.08 44.28 -24.03
N VAL A 59 -12.40 42.98 -24.06
CA VAL A 59 -12.26 42.09 -25.24
C VAL A 59 -13.61 41.62 -25.76
N ARG A 60 -14.48 42.57 -26.15
CA ARG A 60 -15.89 42.29 -26.54
C ARG A 60 -16.05 41.51 -27.85
N ALA A 61 -15.02 41.51 -28.69
CA ALA A 61 -15.00 40.83 -29.99
C ALA A 61 -14.64 39.34 -29.90
N LEU A 62 -14.36 38.83 -28.70
CA LEU A 62 -13.82 37.49 -28.49
C LEU A 62 -14.81 36.39 -28.91
N GLU A 63 -14.29 35.40 -29.63
CA GLU A 63 -15.01 34.24 -30.17
C GLU A 63 -14.54 32.93 -29.50
N VAL A 64 -13.24 32.83 -29.19
CA VAL A 64 -12.62 31.65 -28.56
C VAL A 64 -11.84 32.07 -27.32
N LEU A 65 -12.11 31.40 -26.20
CA LEU A 65 -11.44 31.64 -24.93
C LEU A 65 -10.96 30.34 -24.29
N HIS A 66 -9.66 30.25 -24.05
CA HIS A 66 -9.01 29.15 -23.32
C HIS A 66 -8.57 29.60 -21.93
N LEU A 67 -9.12 28.95 -20.89
CA LEU A 67 -8.86 29.22 -19.49
C LEU A 67 -8.54 27.95 -18.69
N GLN A 68 -8.25 26.85 -19.38
CA GLN A 68 -8.01 25.56 -18.72
C GLN A 68 -6.72 25.54 -17.90
N TYR A 69 -6.70 24.72 -16.83
CA TYR A 69 -5.57 24.59 -15.90
C TYR A 69 -5.22 25.91 -15.20
N ASN A 70 -6.23 26.61 -14.67
CA ASN A 70 -6.06 27.78 -13.81
C ASN A 70 -6.59 27.47 -12.40
N ARG A 71 -6.82 28.49 -11.57
CA ARG A 71 -7.32 28.37 -10.19
C ARG A 71 -8.65 29.11 -10.00
N LEU A 72 -9.44 29.26 -11.07
CA LEU A 72 -10.69 30.02 -11.06
C LEU A 72 -11.72 29.37 -10.13
N ARG A 73 -12.35 30.17 -9.26
CA ARG A 73 -13.38 29.69 -8.32
C ARG A 73 -14.81 30.13 -8.67
N ASN A 74 -14.95 31.35 -9.20
CA ASN A 74 -16.25 31.94 -9.56
C ASN A 74 -16.19 32.53 -10.97
N VAL A 75 -17.26 32.31 -11.73
CA VAL A 75 -17.44 32.82 -13.11
C VAL A 75 -18.85 33.37 -13.38
N GLU A 76 -19.72 33.52 -12.36
CA GLU A 76 -21.15 33.84 -12.55
C GLU A 76 -21.40 35.14 -13.32
N THR A 77 -20.54 36.14 -13.16
CA THR A 77 -20.67 37.49 -13.76
C THR A 77 -19.60 37.77 -14.80
N ALA A 78 -18.63 36.87 -15.00
CA ALA A 78 -17.42 37.17 -15.77
C ALA A 78 -17.66 37.40 -17.27
N PHE A 79 -18.69 36.79 -17.84
CA PHE A 79 -18.89 36.75 -19.29
C PHE A 79 -19.95 37.73 -19.82
N HIS A 80 -20.42 38.67 -18.99
CA HIS A 80 -21.54 39.55 -19.34
C HIS A 80 -21.30 40.44 -20.58
N LYS A 81 -20.04 40.71 -20.95
CA LYS A 81 -19.63 41.56 -22.11
C LYS A 81 -19.07 40.79 -23.31
N THR A 82 -18.80 39.49 -23.20
CA THR A 82 -18.17 38.67 -24.26
C THR A 82 -19.22 37.84 -25.00
N THR A 83 -20.24 38.49 -25.55
CA THR A 83 -21.43 37.85 -26.13
C THR A 83 -21.19 37.14 -27.46
N ASN A 84 -20.02 37.32 -28.08
CA ASN A 84 -19.64 36.69 -29.35
C ASN A 84 -18.95 35.33 -29.19
N LEU A 85 -18.73 34.84 -27.95
CA LEU A 85 -18.08 33.55 -27.72
C LEU A 85 -18.86 32.41 -28.36
N THR A 86 -18.16 31.61 -29.16
CA THR A 86 -18.62 30.35 -29.75
C THR A 86 -17.93 29.15 -29.09
N TRP A 87 -16.74 29.35 -28.51
CA TRP A 87 -15.97 28.31 -27.83
C TRP A 87 -15.41 28.81 -26.50
N LEU A 88 -15.69 28.08 -25.42
CA LEU A 88 -15.21 28.38 -24.08
C LEU A 88 -14.66 27.13 -23.39
N ASN A 89 -13.40 27.18 -22.97
CA ASN A 89 -12.75 26.09 -22.23
C ASN A 89 -12.36 26.53 -20.81
N LEU A 90 -13.04 25.95 -19.82
CA LEU A 90 -12.85 26.18 -18.38
C LEU A 90 -12.39 24.90 -17.65
N LYS A 91 -11.92 23.88 -18.38
CA LYS A 91 -11.48 22.60 -17.81
C LYS A 91 -10.38 22.77 -16.75
N ASN A 92 -10.35 21.91 -15.72
CA ASN A 92 -9.30 21.92 -14.69
C ASN A 92 -9.18 23.30 -14.02
N ASN A 93 -10.27 23.72 -13.37
CA ASN A 93 -10.31 24.89 -12.49
C ASN A 93 -10.90 24.46 -11.14
N ARG A 94 -11.33 25.41 -10.30
CA ARG A 94 -11.94 25.17 -8.99
C ARG A 94 -13.35 25.75 -8.92
N ILE A 95 -14.06 25.78 -10.06
CA ILE A 95 -15.38 26.42 -10.18
C ILE A 95 -16.41 25.57 -9.46
N SER A 96 -17.16 26.16 -8.52
CA SER A 96 -18.20 25.46 -7.76
C SER A 96 -19.64 25.85 -8.13
N THR A 97 -19.85 27.06 -8.65
CA THR A 97 -21.17 27.56 -9.09
C THR A 97 -21.13 28.10 -10.51
N ILE A 98 -22.19 27.82 -11.27
CA ILE A 98 -22.38 28.27 -12.65
C ILE A 98 -23.79 28.80 -12.94
N LYS A 99 -24.65 28.97 -11.92
CA LYS A 99 -26.12 29.10 -12.07
C LYS A 99 -26.60 30.12 -13.10
N MET A 100 -25.84 31.21 -13.30
CA MET A 100 -26.15 32.25 -14.28
C MET A 100 -24.98 32.61 -15.21
N ALA A 101 -23.86 31.88 -15.11
CA ALA A 101 -22.57 32.25 -15.71
C ALA A 101 -22.61 32.49 -17.22
N PHE A 102 -23.45 31.73 -17.93
CA PHE A 102 -23.43 31.71 -19.40
C PHE A 102 -24.64 32.39 -20.03
N ARG A 103 -25.55 32.99 -19.25
CA ARG A 103 -26.87 33.46 -19.74
C ARG A 103 -26.82 34.39 -20.97
N ASN A 104 -25.73 35.16 -21.12
CA ASN A 104 -25.53 36.11 -22.22
C ASN A 104 -24.78 35.52 -23.44
N LEU A 105 -24.25 34.30 -23.33
CA LEU A 105 -23.48 33.62 -24.38
C LEU A 105 -24.41 32.84 -25.33
N THR A 106 -25.20 33.57 -26.13
CA THR A 106 -26.24 32.99 -27.00
C THR A 106 -25.70 32.32 -28.27
N LYS A 107 -24.45 32.63 -28.65
CA LYS A 107 -23.75 32.03 -29.81
C LYS A 107 -22.85 30.85 -29.43
N LEU A 108 -22.82 30.46 -28.16
CA LEU A 108 -21.90 29.43 -27.66
C LEU A 108 -22.25 28.07 -28.28
N GLU A 109 -21.27 27.45 -28.95
CA GLU A 109 -21.40 26.13 -29.57
C GLU A 109 -20.69 25.04 -28.78
N THR A 110 -19.58 25.37 -28.12
CA THR A 110 -18.76 24.41 -27.37
C THR A 110 -18.38 24.95 -25.99
N LEU A 111 -18.65 24.15 -24.96
CA LEU A 111 -18.35 24.48 -23.57
C LEU A 111 -17.72 23.30 -22.84
N TYR A 112 -16.49 23.49 -22.34
CA TYR A 112 -15.79 22.52 -21.49
C TYR A 112 -15.72 23.01 -20.05
N LEU A 113 -16.30 22.24 -19.13
CA LEU A 113 -16.31 22.47 -17.68
C LEU A 113 -15.75 21.28 -16.89
N ARG A 114 -15.14 20.31 -17.57
CA ARG A 114 -14.61 19.09 -16.95
C ARG A 114 -13.58 19.37 -15.86
N TYR A 115 -13.50 18.52 -14.83
CA TYR A 115 -12.54 18.66 -13.73
C TYR A 115 -12.70 20.01 -13.02
N ASN A 116 -13.88 20.23 -12.46
CA ASN A 116 -14.22 21.37 -11.60
C ASN A 116 -14.96 20.85 -10.36
N ASN A 117 -15.48 21.75 -9.52
CA ASN A 117 -16.18 21.42 -8.27
C ASN A 117 -17.69 21.74 -8.37
N ILE A 118 -18.28 21.65 -9.57
CA ILE A 118 -19.67 22.05 -9.80
C ILE A 118 -20.60 21.05 -9.14
N THR A 119 -21.54 21.54 -8.32
CA THR A 119 -22.49 20.70 -7.57
C THR A 119 -23.92 20.77 -8.10
N ASP A 120 -24.31 21.89 -8.70
CA ASP A 120 -25.66 22.15 -9.21
C ASP A 120 -25.62 22.95 -10.52
N LEU A 121 -26.50 22.59 -11.46
CA LEU A 121 -26.58 23.24 -12.78
C LEU A 121 -27.47 24.49 -12.79
N GLY A 122 -28.42 24.60 -11.86
CA GLY A 122 -29.41 25.68 -11.80
C GLY A 122 -30.05 25.98 -13.16
N THR A 123 -30.01 27.27 -13.55
CA THR A 123 -30.49 27.78 -14.84
C THR A 123 -29.35 28.16 -15.79
N ALA A 124 -28.16 27.59 -15.61
CA ALA A 124 -26.93 28.02 -16.28
C ALA A 124 -27.04 28.00 -17.82
N PHE A 125 -27.88 27.13 -18.35
CA PHE A 125 -28.02 26.84 -19.77
C PHE A 125 -29.31 27.36 -20.43
N ALA A 126 -30.08 28.21 -19.73
CA ALA A 126 -31.43 28.60 -20.17
C ALA A 126 -31.49 29.30 -21.55
N ASN A 127 -30.38 29.85 -22.04
CA ASN A 127 -30.32 30.61 -23.30
C ASN A 127 -29.36 30.00 -24.35
N GLN A 128 -28.77 28.83 -24.08
CA GLN A 128 -27.67 28.24 -24.87
C GLN A 128 -28.18 27.43 -26.07
N LYS A 129 -29.00 28.05 -26.93
CA LYS A 129 -29.71 27.35 -28.03
C LYS A 129 -28.80 26.80 -29.13
N MET A 130 -27.59 27.35 -29.28
CA MET A 130 -26.62 26.96 -30.31
C MET A 130 -25.61 25.90 -29.83
N LEU A 131 -25.68 25.48 -28.55
CA LEU A 131 -24.69 24.60 -27.97
C LEU A 131 -24.77 23.20 -28.59
N LYS A 132 -23.64 22.72 -29.11
CA LYS A 132 -23.47 21.41 -29.75
C LYS A 132 -22.70 20.43 -28.84
N ILE A 133 -21.72 20.93 -28.08
CA ILE A 133 -20.88 20.10 -27.20
C ILE A 133 -20.88 20.71 -25.79
N LEU A 134 -21.21 19.88 -24.80
CA LEU A 134 -21.16 20.22 -23.38
C LEU A 134 -20.44 19.12 -22.60
N ASP A 135 -19.30 19.45 -22.00
CA ASP A 135 -18.55 18.54 -21.13
C ASP A 135 -18.58 19.01 -19.67
N LEU A 136 -19.32 18.27 -18.85
CA LEU A 136 -19.48 18.46 -17.40
C LEU A 136 -18.85 17.31 -16.60
N GLY A 137 -18.00 16.48 -17.21
CA GLY A 137 -17.43 15.32 -16.52
C GLY A 137 -16.50 15.69 -15.35
N HIS A 138 -16.23 14.77 -14.42
CA HIS A 138 -15.39 15.02 -13.24
C HIS A 138 -15.80 16.30 -12.49
N ASN A 139 -17.06 16.34 -12.08
CA ASN A 139 -17.63 17.35 -11.20
C ASN A 139 -18.33 16.65 -10.02
N GLN A 140 -19.13 17.37 -9.23
CA GLN A 140 -19.82 16.87 -8.05
C GLN A 140 -21.35 16.98 -8.19
N ILE A 141 -21.85 16.86 -9.42
CA ILE A 141 -23.28 17.03 -9.72
C ILE A 141 -24.06 15.82 -9.19
N ARG A 142 -25.08 16.07 -8.37
CA ARG A 142 -25.86 15.00 -7.68
C ARG A 142 -27.18 14.65 -8.36
N ALA A 143 -27.80 15.60 -9.04
CA ALA A 143 -29.10 15.41 -9.69
C ALA A 143 -29.25 16.26 -10.95
N ILE A 144 -30.10 15.80 -11.87
CA ILE A 144 -30.50 16.55 -13.06
C ILE A 144 -32.01 16.68 -13.07
N ASN A 145 -32.48 17.93 -12.99
CA ASN A 145 -33.89 18.29 -13.00
C ASN A 145 -34.44 18.35 -14.44
N ALA A 146 -35.77 18.25 -14.59
CA ALA A 146 -36.43 18.22 -15.90
C ALA A 146 -36.12 19.41 -16.82
N GLY A 147 -35.86 20.59 -16.25
CA GLY A 147 -35.59 21.82 -17.01
C GLY A 147 -34.10 22.13 -17.26
N ALA A 148 -33.16 21.33 -16.72
CA ALA A 148 -31.73 21.68 -16.71
C ALA A 148 -31.14 21.88 -18.11
N PHE A 149 -31.64 21.14 -19.10
CA PHE A 149 -31.18 21.18 -20.50
C PHE A 149 -32.27 21.58 -21.49
N ALA A 150 -33.37 22.19 -21.03
CA ALA A 150 -34.56 22.42 -21.85
C ALA A 150 -34.30 23.30 -23.11
N ALA A 151 -33.29 24.17 -23.07
CA ALA A 151 -32.94 25.07 -24.19
C ALA A 151 -31.90 24.49 -25.17
N LEU A 152 -31.30 23.33 -24.87
CA LEU A 152 -30.15 22.78 -25.59
C LEU A 152 -30.57 21.93 -26.81
N GLU A 153 -31.42 22.46 -27.68
CA GLU A 153 -32.06 21.70 -28.77
C GLU A 153 -31.08 21.25 -29.87
N GLN A 154 -29.93 21.91 -30.00
CA GLN A 154 -28.88 21.58 -30.98
C GLN A 154 -27.76 20.70 -30.41
N LEU A 155 -27.88 20.26 -29.15
CA LEU A 155 -26.81 19.52 -28.48
C LEU A 155 -26.61 18.15 -29.12
N GLN A 156 -25.36 17.85 -29.47
CA GLN A 156 -24.92 16.64 -30.17
C GLN A 156 -24.15 15.70 -29.24
N GLN A 157 -23.34 16.27 -28.34
CA GLN A 157 -22.53 15.52 -27.38
C GLN A 157 -22.69 16.08 -25.97
N LEU A 158 -22.95 15.18 -25.02
CA LEU A 158 -23.07 15.52 -23.61
C LEU A 158 -22.25 14.55 -22.76
N PHE A 159 -21.30 15.09 -22.00
CA PHE A 159 -20.49 14.32 -21.06
C PHE A 159 -20.85 14.72 -19.63
N LEU A 160 -21.29 13.75 -18.84
CA LEU A 160 -21.68 13.87 -17.43
C LEU A 160 -20.98 12.83 -16.56
N ASN A 161 -19.94 12.20 -17.09
CA ASN A 161 -19.26 11.10 -16.44
C ASN A 161 -18.42 11.53 -15.25
N ASN A 162 -18.17 10.62 -14.30
CA ASN A 162 -17.44 10.94 -13.06
C ASN A 162 -18.12 12.09 -12.29
N ASN A 163 -19.40 11.94 -11.99
CA ASN A 163 -20.17 12.84 -11.13
C ASN A 163 -20.80 12.03 -9.98
N GLU A 164 -21.69 12.65 -9.20
CA GLU A 164 -22.40 12.00 -8.10
C GLU A 164 -23.88 11.73 -8.44
N LEU A 165 -24.22 11.57 -9.73
CA LEU A 165 -25.61 11.51 -10.19
C LEU A 165 -26.33 10.29 -9.63
N ARG A 166 -27.24 10.52 -8.69
CA ARG A 166 -28.15 9.48 -8.15
C ARG A 166 -29.54 9.55 -8.78
N VAL A 167 -30.00 10.76 -9.10
CA VAL A 167 -31.36 11.02 -9.61
C VAL A 167 -31.27 11.82 -10.90
N VAL A 168 -31.74 11.22 -12.00
CA VAL A 168 -31.94 11.90 -13.28
C VAL A 168 -33.44 11.88 -13.56
N HIS A 169 -34.06 13.04 -13.66
CA HIS A 169 -35.49 13.12 -13.94
C HIS A 169 -35.80 12.57 -15.34
N ASN A 170 -36.87 11.78 -15.50
CA ASN A 170 -37.28 11.14 -16.77
C ASN A 170 -37.54 12.10 -17.96
N ARG A 171 -37.54 13.42 -17.73
CA ARG A 171 -37.73 14.46 -18.75
C ARG A 171 -36.48 15.31 -18.99
N ALA A 172 -35.39 15.01 -18.29
CA ALA A 172 -34.15 15.79 -18.33
C ALA A 172 -33.54 15.89 -19.74
N PHE A 173 -33.65 14.82 -20.54
CA PHE A 173 -33.06 14.74 -21.88
C PHE A 173 -34.07 14.91 -23.02
N THR A 174 -35.35 15.22 -22.73
CA THR A 174 -36.41 15.26 -23.73
C THR A 174 -36.19 16.30 -24.84
N ALA A 175 -35.52 17.42 -24.52
CA ALA A 175 -35.20 18.46 -25.50
C ALA A 175 -34.01 18.11 -26.43
N LEU A 176 -33.17 17.14 -26.04
CA LEU A 176 -31.89 16.85 -26.70
C LEU A 176 -32.06 15.94 -27.93
N LYS A 177 -32.83 16.38 -28.93
CA LYS A 177 -33.20 15.57 -30.10
C LYS A 177 -32.07 15.36 -31.11
N GLN A 178 -31.00 16.16 -31.03
CA GLN A 178 -29.80 16.03 -31.89
C GLN A 178 -28.68 15.21 -31.26
N LEU A 179 -28.88 14.71 -30.03
CA LEU A 179 -27.85 14.02 -29.26
C LEU A 179 -27.50 12.68 -29.93
N TRP A 180 -26.23 12.52 -30.30
CA TRP A 180 -25.71 11.27 -30.85
C TRP A 180 -24.72 10.58 -29.89
N ARG A 181 -24.12 11.32 -28.95
CA ARG A 181 -23.23 10.79 -27.91
C ARG A 181 -23.62 11.26 -26.52
N LEU A 182 -23.76 10.32 -25.60
CA LEU A 182 -24.03 10.58 -24.19
C LEU A 182 -23.16 9.70 -23.29
N ASP A 183 -22.39 10.33 -22.41
CA ASP A 183 -21.58 9.64 -21.41
C ASP A 183 -22.07 9.97 -19.99
N LEU A 184 -22.65 8.98 -19.33
CA LEU A 184 -23.14 9.00 -17.95
C LEU A 184 -22.35 8.03 -17.05
N SER A 185 -21.21 7.54 -17.53
CA SER A 185 -20.41 6.55 -16.80
C SER A 185 -19.87 7.08 -15.47
N ASN A 186 -19.53 6.18 -14.55
CA ASN A 186 -18.92 6.53 -13.26
C ASN A 186 -19.80 7.52 -12.46
N ASN A 187 -21.04 7.12 -12.24
CA ASN A 187 -22.04 7.87 -11.47
C ASN A 187 -22.71 6.93 -10.44
N ARG A 188 -23.86 7.33 -9.91
CA ARG A 188 -24.63 6.54 -8.92
C ARG A 188 -26.04 6.23 -9.42
N ILE A 189 -26.22 6.11 -10.74
CA ILE A 189 -27.53 5.93 -11.37
C ILE A 189 -28.04 4.51 -11.11
N VAL A 190 -29.30 4.39 -10.70
CA VAL A 190 -29.94 3.09 -10.40
C VAL A 190 -30.94 2.65 -11.46
N ARG A 191 -31.63 3.61 -12.11
CA ARG A 191 -32.71 3.33 -13.07
C ARG A 191 -32.56 4.21 -14.31
N VAL A 192 -32.77 3.61 -15.47
CA VAL A 192 -32.73 4.30 -16.78
C VAL A 192 -34.00 4.12 -17.61
N ASN A 193 -35.02 3.47 -17.06
CA ASN A 193 -36.23 3.11 -17.81
C ASN A 193 -36.96 4.36 -18.36
N GLY A 194 -37.11 4.43 -19.68
CA GLY A 194 -37.79 5.53 -20.38
C GLY A 194 -37.00 6.84 -20.46
N LEU A 195 -35.78 6.89 -19.91
CA LEU A 195 -34.97 8.12 -19.81
C LEU A 195 -34.54 8.66 -21.18
N PHE A 196 -34.29 7.77 -22.15
CA PHE A 196 -33.73 8.10 -23.45
C PHE A 196 -34.74 8.06 -24.61
N ARG A 197 -36.03 7.89 -24.32
CA ARG A 197 -37.07 7.65 -25.34
C ARG A 197 -37.15 8.73 -26.43
N ALA A 198 -36.77 9.96 -26.11
CA ALA A 198 -36.78 11.09 -27.04
C ALA A 198 -35.48 11.23 -27.87
N ASN A 199 -34.41 10.54 -27.50
CA ASN A 199 -33.06 10.73 -28.04
C ASN A 199 -32.77 9.75 -29.20
N GLN A 200 -33.63 9.71 -30.21
CA GLN A 200 -33.62 8.71 -31.28
C GLN A 200 -32.43 8.80 -32.26
N LYS A 201 -31.57 9.81 -32.11
CA LYS A 201 -30.32 9.96 -32.86
C LYS A 201 -29.09 9.41 -32.13
N LEU A 202 -29.27 8.90 -30.91
CA LEU A 202 -28.18 8.36 -30.10
C LEU A 202 -27.52 7.19 -30.82
N GLN A 203 -26.19 7.24 -30.92
CA GLN A 203 -25.31 6.23 -31.51
C GLN A 203 -24.36 5.66 -30.47
N GLU A 204 -23.88 6.49 -29.54
CA GLU A 204 -22.99 6.08 -28.44
C GLU A 204 -23.63 6.42 -27.09
N LEU A 205 -23.77 5.40 -26.23
CA LEU A 205 -24.28 5.56 -24.86
C LEU A 205 -23.39 4.82 -23.87
N ASP A 206 -22.67 5.57 -23.03
CA ASP A 206 -21.89 5.00 -21.93
C ASP A 206 -22.61 5.16 -20.59
N LEU A 207 -22.94 4.03 -19.98
CA LEU A 207 -23.58 3.89 -18.67
C LEU A 207 -22.74 3.03 -17.71
N GLY A 208 -21.48 2.74 -18.06
CA GLY A 208 -20.60 1.89 -17.28
C GLY A 208 -20.32 2.44 -15.89
N ASN A 209 -20.01 1.57 -14.92
CA ASN A 209 -19.67 1.95 -13.54
C ASN A 209 -20.79 2.77 -12.87
N ASN A 210 -21.98 2.18 -12.80
CA ASN A 210 -23.16 2.73 -12.11
C ASN A 210 -23.79 1.63 -11.24
N PHE A 211 -25.01 1.86 -10.73
CA PHE A 211 -25.78 0.88 -9.96
C PHE A 211 -27.02 0.42 -10.71
N ILE A 212 -26.95 0.39 -12.05
CA ILE A 212 -28.13 0.20 -12.90
C ILE A 212 -28.64 -1.22 -12.76
N ARG A 213 -29.96 -1.32 -12.58
CA ARG A 213 -30.74 -2.53 -12.83
C ARG A 213 -31.57 -2.32 -14.10
N ILE A 214 -31.47 -3.24 -15.03
CA ILE A 214 -32.21 -3.16 -16.31
C ILE A 214 -33.61 -3.73 -16.14
N ALA A 215 -34.57 -3.08 -16.80
CA ALA A 215 -35.94 -3.54 -16.94
C ALA A 215 -36.27 -3.77 -18.42
N THR A 216 -37.34 -4.50 -18.70
CA THR A 216 -37.85 -4.69 -20.06
C THR A 216 -38.12 -3.34 -20.72
N LYS A 217 -37.73 -3.19 -22.01
CA LYS A 217 -37.83 -1.94 -22.78
C LYS A 217 -37.07 -0.74 -22.20
N ALA A 218 -36.02 -0.96 -21.41
CA ALA A 218 -35.22 0.14 -20.83
C ALA A 218 -34.66 1.12 -21.88
N PHE A 219 -34.34 0.63 -23.09
CA PHE A 219 -33.75 1.42 -24.18
C PHE A 219 -34.71 1.61 -25.38
N GLN A 220 -36.02 1.66 -25.11
CA GLN A 220 -37.04 1.77 -26.14
C GLN A 220 -36.82 2.97 -27.08
N GLY A 221 -36.93 2.74 -28.39
CA GLY A 221 -36.83 3.75 -29.45
C GLY A 221 -35.41 4.12 -29.90
N LEU A 222 -34.36 3.46 -29.38
CA LEU A 222 -32.96 3.73 -29.74
C LEU A 222 -32.46 2.91 -30.95
N HIS A 223 -33.22 2.90 -32.05
CA HIS A 223 -32.90 2.11 -33.25
C HIS A 223 -31.58 2.47 -33.95
N LYS A 224 -30.98 3.62 -33.62
CA LYS A 224 -29.69 4.08 -34.18
C LYS A 224 -28.49 3.83 -33.27
N LEU A 225 -28.70 3.24 -32.09
CA LEU A 225 -27.62 3.00 -31.15
C LEU A 225 -26.67 1.95 -31.72
N VAL A 226 -25.38 2.27 -31.74
CA VAL A 226 -24.29 1.46 -32.28
C VAL A 226 -23.44 0.87 -31.16
N ASP A 227 -23.15 1.68 -30.14
CA ASP A 227 -22.32 1.31 -28.99
C ASP A 227 -23.07 1.58 -27.69
N LEU A 228 -23.19 0.53 -26.87
CA LEU A 228 -23.79 0.58 -25.54
C LEU A 228 -22.84 -0.04 -24.51
N ASN A 229 -22.31 0.79 -23.62
CA ASN A 229 -21.52 0.34 -22.48
C ASN A 229 -22.37 0.28 -21.20
N LEU A 230 -22.50 -0.91 -20.63
CA LEU A 230 -23.21 -1.20 -19.38
C LEU A 230 -22.30 -1.93 -18.37
N ARG A 231 -20.99 -1.89 -18.55
CA ARG A 231 -20.04 -2.59 -17.69
C ARG A 231 -20.15 -2.16 -16.24
N ASN A 232 -19.81 -3.06 -15.32
CA ASN A 232 -19.74 -2.74 -13.88
C ASN A 232 -21.02 -2.07 -13.36
N ASN A 233 -22.14 -2.79 -13.49
CA ASN A 233 -23.46 -2.40 -12.99
C ASN A 233 -24.06 -3.52 -12.12
N GLN A 234 -25.35 -3.41 -11.77
CA GLN A 234 -26.06 -4.43 -10.97
C GLN A 234 -27.03 -5.26 -11.81
N ILE A 235 -26.69 -5.53 -13.07
CA ILE A 235 -27.58 -6.22 -14.01
C ILE A 235 -27.56 -7.71 -13.72
N ARG A 236 -28.73 -8.28 -13.38
CA ARG A 236 -28.91 -9.74 -13.19
C ARG A 236 -29.56 -10.43 -14.38
N THR A 237 -30.42 -9.72 -15.09
CA THR A 237 -31.16 -10.20 -16.25
C THR A 237 -31.27 -9.09 -17.29
N ILE A 238 -31.35 -9.47 -18.56
CA ILE A 238 -31.46 -8.58 -19.72
C ILE A 238 -32.73 -8.83 -20.56
N HIS A 239 -33.70 -9.59 -20.02
CA HIS A 239 -34.91 -10.02 -20.74
C HIS A 239 -35.71 -8.85 -21.34
N GLY A 240 -35.76 -8.80 -22.68
CA GLY A 240 -36.51 -7.81 -23.45
C GLY A 240 -36.00 -6.37 -23.30
N ALA A 241 -34.77 -6.16 -22.83
CA ALA A 241 -34.18 -4.83 -22.68
C ALA A 241 -33.76 -4.18 -24.00
N PHE A 242 -33.43 -5.01 -25.00
CA PHE A 242 -32.72 -4.62 -26.22
C PHE A 242 -33.55 -4.77 -27.50
N SER A 243 -34.88 -4.82 -27.41
CA SER A 243 -35.77 -5.14 -28.54
C SER A 243 -35.69 -4.15 -29.72
N ASP A 244 -35.32 -2.90 -29.44
CA ASP A 244 -35.33 -1.80 -30.43
C ASP A 244 -33.90 -1.40 -30.84
N LEU A 245 -32.87 -2.20 -30.53
CA LEU A 245 -31.45 -1.86 -30.76
C LEU A 245 -30.90 -2.49 -32.05
N ASP A 246 -31.62 -2.31 -33.16
CA ASP A 246 -31.36 -3.01 -34.43
C ASP A 246 -30.02 -2.65 -35.09
N SER A 247 -29.45 -1.46 -34.80
CA SER A 247 -28.18 -0.98 -35.37
C SER A 247 -26.95 -1.28 -34.51
N MET A 248 -27.12 -1.99 -33.39
CA MET A 248 -26.05 -2.17 -32.40
C MET A 248 -24.91 -3.04 -32.95
N GLU A 249 -23.68 -2.55 -32.81
CA GLU A 249 -22.46 -3.22 -33.25
C GLU A 249 -21.57 -3.63 -32.07
N SER A 250 -21.56 -2.87 -30.96
CA SER A 250 -20.82 -3.22 -29.74
C SER A 250 -21.69 -3.12 -28.50
N LEU A 251 -21.60 -4.14 -27.63
CA LEU A 251 -22.32 -4.22 -26.37
C LEU A 251 -21.41 -4.74 -25.27
N ASP A 252 -21.15 -3.89 -24.28
CA ASP A 252 -20.38 -4.24 -23.08
C ASP A 252 -21.31 -4.47 -21.88
N LEU A 253 -21.40 -5.73 -21.45
CA LEU A 253 -22.14 -6.18 -20.26
C LEU A 253 -21.19 -6.77 -19.20
N SER A 254 -19.89 -6.53 -19.31
CA SER A 254 -18.89 -7.11 -18.43
C SER A 254 -19.05 -6.65 -16.97
N SER A 255 -18.54 -7.43 -16.02
CA SER A 255 -18.56 -7.10 -14.59
C SER A 255 -19.97 -6.82 -14.05
N ASN A 256 -20.95 -7.62 -14.44
CA ASN A 256 -22.32 -7.54 -13.93
C ASN A 256 -22.66 -8.78 -13.10
N GLN A 257 -23.94 -9.01 -12.82
CA GLN A 257 -24.44 -10.15 -12.06
C GLN A 257 -25.27 -11.10 -12.94
N ILE A 258 -24.96 -11.17 -14.24
CA ILE A 258 -25.77 -11.90 -15.22
C ILE A 258 -25.58 -13.40 -15.03
N THR A 259 -26.68 -14.13 -14.90
CA THR A 259 -26.70 -15.59 -14.73
C THR A 259 -27.21 -16.33 -15.97
N GLU A 260 -28.03 -15.67 -16.79
CA GLU A 260 -28.61 -16.20 -18.02
C GLU A 260 -28.84 -15.09 -19.06
N ILE A 261 -28.84 -15.48 -20.34
CA ILE A 261 -29.04 -14.57 -21.50
C ILE A 261 -29.98 -15.14 -22.56
N GLN A 262 -30.71 -16.22 -22.26
CA GLN A 262 -31.50 -16.95 -23.26
C GLN A 262 -32.55 -16.07 -23.93
N GLY A 263 -32.53 -16.02 -25.27
CA GLY A 263 -33.49 -15.27 -26.10
C GLY A 263 -33.36 -13.74 -26.05
N SER A 264 -32.54 -13.19 -25.16
CA SER A 264 -32.44 -11.74 -24.92
C SER A 264 -31.64 -10.99 -25.99
N LEU A 265 -30.79 -11.70 -26.74
CA LEU A 265 -29.88 -11.11 -27.74
C LEU A 265 -30.37 -11.30 -29.19
N ASN A 266 -31.48 -12.01 -29.41
CA ASN A 266 -31.95 -12.40 -30.75
C ASN A 266 -32.23 -11.21 -31.70
N TYR A 267 -32.40 -10.01 -31.14
CA TYR A 267 -32.68 -8.78 -31.89
C TYR A 267 -31.40 -8.11 -32.42
N LEU A 268 -30.22 -8.49 -31.93
CA LEU A 268 -28.95 -7.79 -32.16
C LEU A 268 -28.19 -8.33 -33.38
N ILE A 269 -28.90 -8.42 -34.51
CA ILE A 269 -28.39 -9.10 -35.72
C ILE A 269 -27.16 -8.43 -36.36
N ASN A 270 -26.86 -7.19 -35.99
CA ASN A 270 -25.70 -6.42 -36.47
C ASN A 270 -24.50 -6.43 -35.52
N LEU A 271 -24.61 -7.11 -34.37
CA LEU A 271 -23.59 -7.11 -33.34
C LEU A 271 -22.28 -7.73 -33.84
N LYS A 272 -21.17 -7.02 -33.67
CA LYS A 272 -19.80 -7.42 -34.01
C LYS A 272 -18.98 -7.73 -32.76
N GLU A 273 -19.25 -7.06 -31.66
CA GLU A 273 -18.54 -7.23 -30.39
C GLU A 273 -19.52 -7.42 -29.23
N LEU A 274 -19.29 -8.45 -28.44
CA LEU A 274 -20.06 -8.75 -27.23
C LEU A 274 -19.12 -9.07 -26.07
N LEU A 275 -19.16 -8.23 -25.04
CA LEU A 275 -18.36 -8.41 -23.83
C LEU A 275 -19.26 -8.86 -22.67
N LEU A 276 -19.02 -10.08 -22.18
CA LEU A 276 -19.76 -10.71 -21.08
C LEU A 276 -18.82 -11.19 -19.95
N ALA A 277 -17.56 -10.73 -19.98
CA ALA A 277 -16.55 -11.02 -18.97
C ALA A 277 -17.04 -10.75 -17.54
N ASN A 278 -16.54 -11.50 -16.56
CA ASN A 278 -16.81 -11.25 -15.13
C ASN A 278 -18.31 -11.21 -14.81
N ASN A 279 -19.03 -12.28 -15.17
CA ASN A 279 -20.43 -12.49 -14.83
C ASN A 279 -20.59 -13.88 -14.17
N PHE A 280 -21.83 -14.35 -13.99
CA PHE A 280 -22.13 -15.63 -13.35
C PHE A 280 -22.78 -16.63 -14.32
N LEU A 281 -22.44 -16.57 -15.61
CA LEU A 281 -22.90 -17.56 -16.59
C LEU A 281 -22.29 -18.92 -16.25
N TRP A 282 -23.11 -19.96 -16.11
CA TRP A 282 -22.64 -21.29 -15.72
C TRP A 282 -22.83 -22.38 -16.79
N THR A 283 -23.71 -22.15 -17.76
CA THR A 283 -23.95 -23.04 -18.90
C THR A 283 -24.25 -22.26 -20.16
N LEU A 284 -23.85 -22.79 -21.32
CA LEU A 284 -24.22 -22.26 -22.61
C LEU A 284 -25.08 -23.25 -23.42
N GLY A 285 -26.04 -22.69 -24.15
CA GLY A 285 -26.90 -23.32 -25.15
C GLY A 285 -27.16 -22.34 -26.29
N ARG A 286 -28.34 -22.35 -26.93
CA ARG A 286 -28.64 -21.51 -28.12
C ARG A 286 -28.92 -20.02 -27.83
N GLN A 287 -28.25 -19.43 -26.84
CA GLN A 287 -28.44 -18.02 -26.47
C GLN A 287 -27.86 -17.00 -27.45
N PHE A 288 -26.87 -17.36 -28.26
CA PHE A 288 -26.27 -16.48 -29.27
C PHE A 288 -26.89 -16.64 -30.66
N ARG A 289 -28.09 -17.23 -30.72
CA ARG A 289 -28.79 -17.52 -31.97
C ARG A 289 -28.98 -16.24 -32.80
N GLY A 290 -28.58 -16.29 -34.07
CA GLY A 290 -28.76 -15.19 -35.02
C GLY A 290 -27.71 -14.09 -34.99
N LEU A 291 -26.70 -14.16 -34.11
CA LEU A 291 -25.59 -13.19 -34.04
C LEU A 291 -24.53 -13.46 -35.12
N ASN A 292 -24.95 -13.56 -36.37
CA ASN A 292 -24.12 -14.08 -37.47
C ASN A 292 -22.97 -13.14 -37.86
N ARG A 293 -22.99 -11.86 -37.43
CA ARG A 293 -21.94 -10.86 -37.69
C ARG A 293 -20.93 -10.72 -36.56
N LEU A 294 -21.08 -11.49 -35.48
CA LEU A 294 -20.24 -11.38 -34.31
C LEU A 294 -18.80 -11.80 -34.65
N GLU A 295 -17.85 -10.91 -34.40
CA GLU A 295 -16.42 -11.10 -34.65
C GLU A 295 -15.63 -11.31 -33.36
N TYR A 296 -16.06 -10.69 -32.25
CA TYR A 296 -15.41 -10.75 -30.94
C TYR A 296 -16.40 -11.12 -29.84
N LEU A 297 -16.10 -12.18 -29.11
CA LEU A 297 -16.89 -12.65 -27.97
C LEU A 297 -15.99 -12.91 -26.76
N ASP A 298 -16.20 -12.14 -25.71
CA ASP A 298 -15.51 -12.32 -24.42
C ASP A 298 -16.45 -12.86 -23.35
N LEU A 299 -16.14 -14.06 -22.87
CA LEU A 299 -16.84 -14.81 -21.83
C LEU A 299 -15.92 -15.13 -20.65
N GLN A 300 -14.78 -14.44 -20.51
CA GLN A 300 -13.81 -14.72 -19.46
C GLN A 300 -14.39 -14.57 -18.05
N SER A 301 -13.80 -15.26 -17.08
CA SER A 301 -14.13 -15.11 -15.65
C SER A 301 -15.64 -15.25 -15.38
N ASN A 302 -16.24 -16.29 -15.96
CA ASN A 302 -17.60 -16.74 -15.66
C ASN A 302 -17.51 -18.09 -14.92
N GLN A 303 -18.63 -18.81 -14.81
CA GLN A 303 -18.71 -20.13 -14.17
C GLN A 303 -19.01 -21.24 -15.18
N ILE A 304 -18.69 -21.03 -16.47
CA ILE A 304 -19.15 -21.88 -17.56
C ILE A 304 -18.53 -23.27 -17.44
N GLN A 305 -19.38 -24.30 -17.32
CA GLN A 305 -18.97 -25.71 -17.27
C GLN A 305 -19.23 -26.43 -18.60
N HIS A 306 -20.34 -26.09 -19.26
CA HIS A 306 -20.83 -26.75 -20.47
C HIS A 306 -21.07 -25.73 -21.58
N LEU A 307 -20.61 -26.05 -22.80
CA LEU A 307 -20.70 -25.17 -23.96
C LEU A 307 -21.89 -25.49 -24.90
N GLY A 308 -22.43 -26.71 -24.88
CA GLY A 308 -23.54 -27.14 -25.75
C GLY A 308 -23.29 -26.84 -27.24
N ASP A 309 -24.34 -26.42 -27.95
CA ASP A 309 -24.28 -25.92 -29.34
C ASP A 309 -24.22 -24.39 -29.41
N ALA A 310 -23.64 -23.72 -28.40
CA ALA A 310 -23.81 -22.28 -28.23
C ALA A 310 -23.28 -21.41 -29.38
N PHE A 311 -22.23 -21.89 -30.05
CA PHE A 311 -21.54 -21.13 -31.10
C PHE A 311 -21.95 -21.53 -32.52
N ARG A 312 -23.01 -22.33 -32.67
CA ARG A 312 -23.44 -22.92 -33.96
C ARG A 312 -23.61 -21.88 -35.07
N ASP A 313 -24.14 -20.69 -34.75
CA ASP A 313 -24.45 -19.65 -35.73
C ASP A 313 -23.33 -18.59 -35.88
N LEU A 314 -22.24 -18.69 -35.12
CA LEU A 314 -21.18 -17.68 -35.03
C LEU A 314 -20.05 -17.89 -36.07
N GLU A 315 -20.40 -18.06 -37.34
CA GLU A 315 -19.45 -18.46 -38.39
C GLU A 315 -18.34 -17.41 -38.67
N ASN A 316 -18.64 -16.12 -38.44
CA ASN A 316 -17.71 -14.98 -38.63
C ASN A 316 -16.86 -14.66 -37.39
N LEU A 317 -16.97 -15.44 -36.31
CA LEU A 317 -16.25 -15.17 -35.07
C LEU A 317 -14.75 -15.36 -35.26
N LYS A 318 -13.97 -14.32 -34.94
CA LYS A 318 -12.52 -14.27 -35.09
C LYS A 318 -11.79 -14.39 -33.75
N TRP A 319 -12.38 -13.83 -32.67
CA TRP A 319 -11.85 -13.88 -31.31
C TRP A 319 -12.87 -14.48 -30.34
N LEU A 320 -12.45 -15.51 -29.64
CA LEU A 320 -13.24 -16.14 -28.57
C LEU A 320 -12.38 -16.28 -27.32
N VAL A 321 -12.80 -15.59 -26.25
CA VAL A 321 -12.12 -15.63 -24.95
C VAL A 321 -13.01 -16.36 -23.96
N LEU A 322 -12.54 -17.52 -23.49
CA LEU A 322 -13.21 -18.39 -22.52
C LEU A 322 -12.33 -18.63 -21.27
N ARG A 323 -11.28 -17.83 -21.10
CA ARG A 323 -10.35 -17.90 -19.96
C ARG A 323 -11.08 -17.89 -18.63
N ASP A 324 -10.51 -18.58 -17.64
CA ASP A 324 -10.98 -18.50 -16.24
C ASP A 324 -12.47 -18.90 -16.11
N ASN A 325 -12.78 -20.08 -16.63
CA ASN A 325 -14.09 -20.70 -16.49
C ASN A 325 -13.92 -22.10 -15.85
N LYS A 326 -14.94 -22.96 -15.94
CA LYS A 326 -14.93 -24.32 -15.37
C LYS A 326 -15.11 -25.38 -16.45
N ILE A 327 -14.68 -25.09 -17.68
CA ILE A 327 -14.86 -25.96 -18.85
C ILE A 327 -13.99 -27.21 -18.67
N ARG A 328 -14.58 -28.39 -18.84
CA ARG A 328 -13.88 -29.68 -18.66
C ARG A 328 -13.46 -30.37 -19.97
N SER A 329 -14.09 -30.01 -21.09
CA SER A 329 -13.84 -30.62 -22.40
C SER A 329 -14.21 -29.69 -23.54
N THR A 330 -13.47 -29.75 -24.64
CA THR A 330 -13.74 -29.00 -25.86
C THR A 330 -14.73 -29.74 -26.78
N VAL A 331 -16.00 -29.88 -26.36
CA VAL A 331 -17.06 -30.60 -27.12
C VAL A 331 -17.29 -30.04 -28.55
N SER A 332 -18.28 -30.55 -29.28
CA SER A 332 -18.63 -30.13 -30.66
C SER A 332 -18.95 -28.63 -30.83
N ALA A 333 -19.02 -27.85 -29.75
CA ALA A 333 -19.31 -26.42 -29.73
C ALA A 333 -18.47 -25.58 -30.71
N PHE A 334 -17.22 -25.95 -30.99
CA PHE A 334 -16.30 -25.17 -31.82
C PHE A 334 -16.37 -25.50 -33.32
N GLN A 335 -17.15 -26.50 -33.73
CA GLN A 335 -17.15 -27.04 -35.10
C GLN A 335 -17.56 -25.99 -36.17
N SER A 336 -18.42 -25.04 -35.82
CA SER A 336 -18.92 -23.98 -36.71
C SER A 336 -17.97 -22.79 -36.87
N LEU A 337 -16.98 -22.63 -35.98
CA LEU A 337 -16.14 -21.43 -35.90
C LEU A 337 -15.00 -21.44 -36.93
N ARG A 338 -15.34 -21.30 -38.22
CA ARG A 338 -14.40 -21.46 -39.34
C ARG A 338 -13.44 -20.28 -39.53
N ASP A 339 -13.84 -19.09 -39.08
CA ASP A 339 -13.05 -17.86 -39.19
C ASP A 339 -12.25 -17.50 -37.93
N LEU A 340 -12.24 -18.39 -36.94
CA LEU A 340 -11.56 -18.17 -35.67
C LEU A 340 -10.04 -18.02 -35.88
N VAL A 341 -9.49 -16.92 -35.36
CA VAL A 341 -8.05 -16.57 -35.41
C VAL A 341 -7.42 -16.70 -34.03
N HIS A 342 -8.17 -16.36 -32.98
CA HIS A 342 -7.70 -16.37 -31.60
C HIS A 342 -8.68 -17.12 -30.70
N LEU A 343 -8.17 -18.12 -29.98
CA LEU A 343 -8.93 -18.90 -29.01
C LEU A 343 -8.18 -18.99 -27.69
N ASP A 344 -8.75 -18.38 -26.64
CA ASP A 344 -8.22 -18.48 -25.28
C ASP A 344 -9.13 -19.39 -24.45
N LEU A 345 -8.60 -20.55 -24.06
CA LEU A 345 -9.22 -21.53 -23.18
C LEU A 345 -8.42 -21.71 -21.88
N SER A 346 -7.51 -20.79 -21.57
CA SER A 346 -6.64 -20.88 -20.40
C SER A 346 -7.42 -20.85 -19.09
N HIS A 347 -6.79 -21.33 -18.00
CA HIS A 347 -7.42 -21.32 -16.66
C HIS A 347 -8.78 -22.01 -16.62
N ASN A 348 -8.91 -23.16 -17.27
CA ASN A 348 -10.10 -24.00 -17.23
C ASN A 348 -9.78 -25.34 -16.53
N SER A 349 -10.60 -26.36 -16.74
CA SER A 349 -10.38 -27.71 -16.21
C SER A 349 -10.34 -28.75 -17.33
N ILE A 350 -9.85 -28.36 -18.51
CA ILE A 350 -9.81 -29.22 -19.69
C ILE A 350 -8.79 -30.32 -19.47
N ALA A 351 -9.24 -31.58 -19.49
CA ALA A 351 -8.38 -32.76 -19.35
C ALA A 351 -7.96 -33.38 -20.68
N HIS A 352 -8.84 -33.27 -21.69
CA HIS A 352 -8.65 -33.86 -23.01
C HIS A 352 -9.09 -32.89 -24.10
N LEU A 353 -8.34 -32.85 -25.20
CA LEU A 353 -8.72 -32.15 -26.42
C LEU A 353 -9.63 -33.06 -27.25
N ASN A 354 -10.66 -32.50 -27.87
CA ASN A 354 -11.53 -33.22 -28.78
C ASN A 354 -11.09 -33.03 -30.24
N TYR A 355 -11.39 -34.02 -31.08
CA TYR A 355 -11.15 -33.93 -32.51
C TYR A 355 -11.86 -32.74 -33.17
N SER A 356 -12.99 -32.24 -32.66
CA SER A 356 -13.76 -31.14 -33.27
C SER A 356 -12.93 -29.89 -33.65
N LEU A 357 -11.84 -29.61 -32.95
CA LEU A 357 -10.92 -28.49 -33.19
C LEU A 357 -10.29 -28.47 -34.59
N HIS A 358 -10.28 -29.60 -35.32
CA HIS A 358 -9.74 -29.66 -36.69
C HIS A 358 -10.47 -28.76 -37.71
N HIS A 359 -11.66 -28.28 -37.38
CA HIS A 359 -12.40 -27.33 -38.21
C HIS A 359 -11.84 -25.90 -38.12
N ASN A 360 -11.15 -25.54 -37.03
CA ASN A 360 -10.68 -24.17 -36.75
C ASN A 360 -9.31 -23.90 -37.40
N LYS A 361 -9.24 -24.05 -38.72
CA LYS A 361 -7.96 -24.07 -39.48
C LYS A 361 -7.25 -22.71 -39.58
N LYS A 362 -7.94 -21.61 -39.29
CA LYS A 362 -7.41 -20.24 -39.35
C LYS A 362 -6.81 -19.75 -38.04
N VAL A 363 -6.90 -20.54 -36.96
CA VAL A 363 -6.38 -20.16 -35.64
C VAL A 363 -4.88 -19.93 -35.72
N GLU A 364 -4.45 -18.74 -35.32
CA GLU A 364 -3.06 -18.32 -35.23
C GLU A 364 -2.55 -18.34 -33.78
N LEU A 365 -3.43 -18.12 -32.80
CA LEU A 365 -3.12 -18.19 -31.38
C LEU A 365 -4.12 -19.09 -30.65
N LEU A 366 -3.59 -20.10 -29.98
CA LEU A 366 -4.33 -20.99 -29.10
C LEU A 366 -3.68 -21.00 -27.72
N ASP A 367 -4.44 -20.54 -26.71
CA ASP A 367 -4.03 -20.63 -25.31
C ASP A 367 -4.80 -21.74 -24.60
N LEU A 368 -4.08 -22.76 -24.16
CA LEU A 368 -4.57 -23.90 -23.39
C LEU A 368 -3.85 -24.00 -22.04
N SER A 369 -3.13 -22.96 -21.62
CA SER A 369 -2.38 -22.94 -20.38
C SER A 369 -3.27 -23.07 -19.14
N HIS A 370 -2.70 -23.47 -18.00
CA HIS A 370 -3.45 -23.60 -16.74
C HIS A 370 -4.71 -24.47 -16.88
N ASN A 371 -4.56 -25.64 -17.50
CA ASN A 371 -5.61 -26.64 -17.63
C ASN A 371 -5.13 -27.96 -16.98
N ARG A 372 -5.78 -29.08 -17.31
CA ARG A 372 -5.47 -30.41 -16.77
C ARG A 372 -5.07 -31.39 -17.86
N ILE A 373 -4.54 -30.89 -18.98
CA ILE A 373 -4.26 -31.70 -20.18
C ILE A 373 -3.10 -32.65 -19.90
N GLN A 374 -3.29 -33.94 -20.13
CA GLN A 374 -2.30 -34.99 -19.82
C GLN A 374 -1.43 -35.41 -21.00
N PHE A 375 -1.94 -35.25 -22.21
CA PHE A 375 -1.24 -35.52 -23.46
C PHE A 375 -1.84 -34.69 -24.60
N VAL A 376 -1.06 -34.47 -25.65
CA VAL A 376 -1.54 -33.92 -26.93
C VAL A 376 -1.22 -34.93 -28.03
N SER A 377 -2.23 -35.27 -28.84
CA SER A 377 -2.11 -36.12 -30.02
C SER A 377 -2.44 -35.31 -31.28
N TRP A 378 -2.92 -35.98 -32.34
CA TRP A 378 -3.21 -35.41 -33.66
C TRP A 378 -4.34 -34.37 -33.71
N GLU A 379 -5.00 -34.04 -32.59
CA GLU A 379 -6.13 -33.11 -32.55
C GLU A 379 -5.77 -31.70 -33.04
N LEU A 380 -4.52 -31.27 -32.81
CA LEU A 380 -4.03 -29.95 -33.24
C LEU A 380 -3.44 -29.93 -34.65
N SER A 381 -3.14 -31.10 -35.25
CA SER A 381 -2.36 -31.17 -36.51
C SER A 381 -2.99 -30.47 -37.71
N TYR A 382 -4.29 -30.16 -37.65
CA TYR A 382 -5.02 -29.45 -38.69
C TYR A 382 -5.00 -27.92 -38.54
N MET A 383 -4.52 -27.38 -37.42
CA MET A 383 -4.39 -25.95 -37.14
C MET A 383 -3.13 -25.37 -37.80
N VAL A 384 -2.99 -25.54 -39.11
CA VAL A 384 -1.75 -25.26 -39.86
C VAL A 384 -1.33 -23.79 -39.90
N GLN A 385 -2.20 -22.86 -39.46
CA GLN A 385 -1.88 -21.43 -39.34
C GLN A 385 -1.32 -21.04 -37.97
N LEU A 386 -1.25 -21.98 -37.02
CA LEU A 386 -0.88 -21.70 -35.64
C LEU A 386 0.55 -21.12 -35.56
N LYS A 387 0.67 -19.96 -34.93
CA LYS A 387 1.91 -19.22 -34.68
C LYS A 387 2.28 -19.23 -33.20
N PHE A 388 1.28 -19.19 -32.33
CA PHE A 388 1.44 -19.12 -30.87
C PHE A 388 0.63 -20.23 -30.21
N LEU A 389 1.30 -21.11 -29.48
CA LEU A 389 0.67 -22.18 -28.72
C LEU A 389 1.15 -22.16 -27.27
N TYR A 390 0.22 -21.94 -26.36
CA TYR A 390 0.50 -21.94 -24.93
C TYR A 390 -0.10 -23.18 -24.27
N LEU A 391 0.78 -24.01 -23.68
CA LEU A 391 0.44 -25.26 -23.02
C LEU A 391 1.09 -25.37 -21.63
N HIS A 392 1.70 -24.29 -21.13
CA HIS A 392 2.29 -24.28 -19.80
C HIS A 392 1.27 -24.55 -18.69
N ASN A 393 1.72 -25.02 -17.54
CA ASN A 393 0.85 -25.32 -16.39
C ASN A 393 -0.26 -26.32 -16.76
N ASN A 394 0.13 -27.45 -17.34
CA ASN A 394 -0.73 -28.60 -17.58
C ASN A 394 -0.10 -29.84 -16.94
N TYR A 395 -0.64 -31.02 -17.23
CA TYR A 395 -0.13 -32.30 -16.75
C TYR A 395 0.49 -33.14 -17.88
N LEU A 396 1.03 -32.48 -18.92
CA LEU A 396 1.54 -33.18 -20.11
C LEU A 396 2.68 -34.11 -19.71
N THR A 397 2.54 -35.40 -20.00
CA THR A 397 3.59 -36.40 -19.75
C THR A 397 4.36 -36.75 -21.02
N PHE A 398 3.69 -36.73 -22.17
CA PHE A 398 4.27 -36.96 -23.49
C PHE A 398 3.46 -36.22 -24.58
N ILE A 399 4.06 -36.09 -25.77
CA ILE A 399 3.44 -35.48 -26.95
C ILE A 399 3.53 -36.51 -28.10
N ARG A 400 2.39 -36.96 -28.64
CA ARG A 400 2.35 -38.00 -29.69
C ARG A 400 1.91 -37.40 -31.01
N ASN A 401 2.85 -37.02 -31.87
CA ASN A 401 2.60 -36.35 -33.15
C ASN A 401 1.76 -35.07 -33.03
N GLY A 402 1.63 -34.49 -31.84
CA GLY A 402 0.64 -33.44 -31.61
C GLY A 402 0.96 -32.10 -32.24
N PHE A 403 2.22 -31.90 -32.61
CA PHE A 403 2.65 -30.72 -33.38
C PHE A 403 2.95 -31.04 -34.83
N HIS A 404 2.59 -32.24 -35.29
CA HIS A 404 2.77 -32.60 -36.69
C HIS A 404 2.05 -31.58 -37.58
N SER A 405 2.71 -31.15 -38.66
CA SER A 405 2.23 -30.13 -39.61
C SER A 405 2.09 -28.68 -39.08
N LEU A 406 2.40 -28.40 -37.81
CA LEU A 406 2.40 -27.03 -37.25
C LEU A 406 3.68 -26.26 -37.64
N SER A 407 3.90 -26.07 -38.95
CA SER A 407 5.14 -25.54 -39.51
C SER A 407 5.29 -24.02 -39.38
N LYS A 408 4.20 -23.29 -39.10
CA LYS A 408 4.20 -21.83 -38.89
C LYS A 408 4.42 -21.42 -37.43
N LEU A 409 4.56 -22.39 -36.52
CA LEU A 409 4.68 -22.13 -35.10
C LEU A 409 5.96 -21.33 -34.82
N LYS A 410 5.81 -20.19 -34.13
CA LYS A 410 6.88 -19.27 -33.75
C LYS A 410 7.19 -19.32 -32.26
N THR A 411 6.16 -19.50 -31.44
CA THR A 411 6.28 -19.55 -29.99
C THR A 411 5.51 -20.74 -29.46
N LEU A 412 6.19 -21.53 -28.65
CA LEU A 412 5.63 -22.69 -27.97
C LEU A 412 6.07 -22.69 -26.52
N THR A 413 5.11 -22.73 -25.60
CA THR A 413 5.39 -22.86 -24.18
C THR A 413 4.82 -24.17 -23.65
N LEU A 414 5.70 -24.97 -23.06
CA LEU A 414 5.42 -26.26 -22.46
C LEU A 414 5.89 -26.29 -21.00
N ALA A 415 6.23 -25.13 -20.43
CA ALA A 415 6.73 -25.00 -19.07
C ALA A 415 5.79 -25.62 -18.04
N GLN A 416 6.34 -26.08 -16.92
CA GLN A 416 5.55 -26.52 -15.77
C GLN A 416 4.56 -27.64 -16.17
N ASN A 417 5.11 -28.67 -16.81
CA ASN A 417 4.44 -29.90 -17.18
C ASN A 417 5.25 -31.10 -16.64
N TRP A 418 4.91 -32.33 -17.02
CA TRP A 418 5.61 -33.55 -16.60
C TRP A 418 6.29 -34.27 -17.76
N ILE A 419 6.69 -33.55 -18.80
CA ILE A 419 7.27 -34.10 -20.02
C ILE A 419 8.64 -34.70 -19.68
N TYR A 420 8.83 -35.99 -19.95
CA TYR A 420 10.10 -36.68 -19.67
C TYR A 420 10.96 -36.91 -20.92
N SER A 421 10.36 -36.86 -22.11
CA SER A 421 11.05 -37.00 -23.40
C SER A 421 10.46 -36.04 -24.43
N ILE A 422 11.35 -35.50 -25.27
CA ILE A 422 11.01 -34.63 -26.42
C ILE A 422 11.56 -35.19 -27.74
N GLU A 423 11.97 -36.47 -27.75
CA GLU A 423 12.45 -37.14 -28.95
C GLU A 423 11.40 -37.06 -30.06
N ASP A 424 11.81 -36.59 -31.24
CA ASP A 424 10.98 -36.46 -32.43
C ASP A 424 9.73 -35.56 -32.33
N VAL A 425 9.59 -34.79 -31.24
CA VAL A 425 8.45 -33.87 -31.06
C VAL A 425 8.51 -32.69 -32.04
N PHE A 426 9.71 -32.17 -32.31
CA PHE A 426 9.92 -30.92 -33.05
C PHE A 426 10.35 -31.12 -34.52
N ARG A 427 9.73 -32.07 -35.23
CA ARG A 427 10.13 -32.43 -36.60
C ARG A 427 9.81 -31.36 -37.65
N ASP A 428 8.68 -30.65 -37.49
CA ASP A 428 8.12 -29.76 -38.51
C ASP A 428 8.25 -28.26 -38.15
N GLN A 429 8.68 -27.93 -36.91
CA GLN A 429 8.66 -26.59 -36.31
C GLN A 429 9.84 -25.69 -36.76
N GLN A 430 10.15 -25.65 -38.06
CA GLN A 430 11.33 -24.94 -38.57
C GLN A 430 11.27 -23.41 -38.42
N GLN A 431 10.09 -22.85 -38.13
CA GLN A 431 9.88 -21.43 -37.89
C GLN A 431 9.90 -21.03 -36.41
N LEU A 432 10.15 -21.98 -35.49
CA LEU A 432 10.12 -21.71 -34.07
C LEU A 432 11.26 -20.76 -33.66
N GLU A 433 10.89 -19.65 -33.04
CA GLU A 433 11.79 -18.58 -32.59
C GLU A 433 11.97 -18.62 -31.06
N SER A 434 10.94 -19.07 -30.33
CA SER A 434 10.92 -19.17 -28.86
C SER A 434 10.32 -20.49 -28.39
N LEU A 435 11.03 -21.19 -27.50
CA LEU A 435 10.61 -22.46 -26.92
C LEU A 435 10.87 -22.47 -25.40
N ASP A 436 9.81 -22.65 -24.62
CA ASP A 436 9.90 -22.85 -23.18
C ASP A 436 9.58 -24.30 -22.81
N LEU A 437 10.56 -25.01 -22.25
CA LEU A 437 10.46 -26.37 -21.74
C LEU A 437 10.80 -26.43 -20.25
N SER A 438 10.88 -25.29 -19.56
CA SER A 438 11.28 -25.20 -18.16
C SER A 438 10.36 -25.99 -17.23
N HIS A 439 10.84 -26.38 -16.05
CA HIS A 439 10.04 -27.09 -15.05
C HIS A 439 9.34 -28.35 -15.60
N ASN A 440 10.10 -29.20 -16.28
CA ASN A 440 9.65 -30.49 -16.78
C ASN A 440 10.53 -31.62 -16.20
N LYS A 441 10.49 -32.80 -16.81
CA LYS A 441 11.30 -33.97 -16.42
C LYS A 441 12.23 -34.41 -17.54
N VAL A 442 12.55 -33.53 -18.50
CA VAL A 442 13.34 -33.85 -19.69
C VAL A 442 14.76 -34.22 -19.26
N GLY A 443 15.21 -35.42 -19.62
CA GLY A 443 16.56 -35.91 -19.30
C GLY A 443 17.52 -35.90 -20.48
N ASN A 444 17.02 -36.22 -21.68
CA ASN A 444 17.80 -36.28 -22.91
C ASN A 444 17.26 -35.27 -23.92
N ILE A 445 18.16 -34.47 -24.49
CA ILE A 445 17.86 -33.48 -25.53
C ILE A 445 18.66 -33.73 -26.83
N GLN A 446 19.49 -34.78 -26.87
CA GLN A 446 20.41 -35.03 -27.97
C GLN A 446 19.64 -35.16 -29.30
N ASN A 447 20.07 -34.39 -30.31
CA ASN A 447 19.49 -34.29 -31.65
C ASN A 447 18.01 -33.84 -31.70
N SER A 448 17.33 -33.68 -30.56
CA SER A 448 15.89 -33.39 -30.48
C SER A 448 15.57 -31.95 -30.90
N LEU A 449 16.58 -31.07 -30.89
CA LEU A 449 16.46 -29.65 -31.24
C LEU A 449 17.07 -29.33 -32.63
N ASP A 450 17.64 -30.32 -33.33
CA ASP A 450 18.42 -30.11 -34.56
C ASP A 450 17.61 -29.48 -35.71
N ARG A 451 16.28 -29.60 -35.67
CA ARG A 451 15.35 -29.12 -36.69
C ARG A 451 14.74 -27.74 -36.37
N LEU A 452 15.31 -27.01 -35.42
CA LEU A 452 14.86 -25.68 -34.98
C LEU A 452 15.86 -24.57 -35.34
N PRO A 453 16.20 -24.34 -36.62
CA PRO A 453 17.30 -23.46 -37.01
C PRO A 453 17.08 -21.97 -36.68
N LYS A 454 15.82 -21.54 -36.50
CA LYS A 454 15.44 -20.14 -36.22
C LYS A 454 15.31 -19.82 -34.73
N LEU A 455 15.61 -20.77 -33.85
CA LEU A 455 15.41 -20.60 -32.42
C LEU A 455 16.37 -19.52 -31.87
N ARG A 456 15.81 -18.50 -31.20
CA ARG A 456 16.54 -17.38 -30.61
C ARG A 456 16.47 -17.39 -29.08
N TRP A 457 15.39 -17.90 -28.52
CA TRP A 457 15.18 -18.01 -27.07
C TRP A 457 14.78 -19.45 -26.72
N LEU A 458 15.51 -20.05 -25.78
CA LEU A 458 15.28 -21.41 -25.31
C LEU A 458 15.44 -21.47 -23.79
N ASP A 459 14.41 -21.97 -23.12
CA ASP A 459 14.45 -22.25 -21.68
C ASP A 459 14.28 -23.75 -21.43
N LEU A 460 15.30 -24.35 -20.82
CA LEU A 460 15.36 -25.74 -20.39
C LEU A 460 15.61 -25.84 -18.88
N GLY A 461 15.40 -24.76 -18.14
CA GLY A 461 15.59 -24.67 -16.70
C GLY A 461 14.75 -25.70 -15.93
N ASN A 462 15.18 -26.09 -14.74
CA ASN A 462 14.41 -26.98 -13.86
C ASN A 462 14.00 -28.30 -14.54
N ASN A 463 14.96 -28.99 -15.16
CA ASN A 463 14.77 -30.29 -15.82
C ASN A 463 15.70 -31.36 -15.21
N ARG A 464 15.93 -32.46 -15.92
CA ARG A 464 16.81 -33.57 -15.48
C ARG A 464 17.98 -33.79 -16.44
N ILE A 465 18.36 -32.75 -17.19
CA ILE A 465 19.37 -32.84 -18.25
C ILE A 465 20.74 -33.03 -17.62
N SER A 466 21.48 -34.05 -18.08
CA SER A 466 22.84 -34.33 -17.59
C SER A 466 23.91 -34.27 -18.68
N VAL A 467 23.52 -34.36 -19.96
CA VAL A 467 24.44 -34.35 -21.12
C VAL A 467 23.97 -33.31 -22.13
N ILE A 468 24.87 -32.40 -22.51
CA ILE A 468 24.58 -31.32 -23.47
C ILE A 468 25.59 -31.21 -24.62
N SER A 469 26.56 -32.12 -24.71
CA SER A 469 27.60 -32.08 -25.73
C SER A 469 27.00 -32.13 -27.15
N LYS A 470 27.27 -31.10 -27.96
CA LYS A 470 26.74 -30.90 -29.33
C LYS A 470 25.21 -30.75 -29.45
N ALA A 471 24.46 -30.77 -28.35
CA ALA A 471 22.99 -30.70 -28.35
C ALA A 471 22.43 -29.40 -28.98
N PHE A 472 23.22 -28.32 -28.98
CA PHE A 472 22.83 -27.01 -29.52
C PHE A 472 23.52 -26.66 -30.84
N SER A 473 24.25 -27.60 -31.46
CA SER A 473 25.13 -27.33 -32.61
C SER A 473 24.40 -26.78 -33.86
N LYS A 474 23.09 -27.02 -33.98
CA LYS A 474 22.25 -26.51 -35.08
C LYS A 474 21.55 -25.18 -34.78
N LEU A 475 21.55 -24.74 -33.52
CA LEU A 475 20.87 -23.52 -33.05
C LEU A 475 21.75 -22.28 -33.20
N VAL A 476 22.17 -21.98 -34.42
CA VAL A 476 23.17 -20.95 -34.72
C VAL A 476 22.68 -19.52 -34.45
N ASP A 477 21.36 -19.32 -34.44
CA ASP A 477 20.71 -18.04 -34.17
C ASP A 477 20.34 -17.82 -32.69
N LEU A 478 20.72 -18.74 -31.80
CA LEU A 478 20.35 -18.68 -30.40
C LEU A 478 20.99 -17.47 -29.69
N GLU A 479 20.17 -16.67 -29.01
CA GLU A 479 20.57 -15.44 -28.32
C GLU A 479 20.45 -15.56 -26.79
N THR A 480 19.47 -16.33 -26.31
CA THR A 480 19.26 -16.58 -24.89
C THR A 480 19.03 -18.06 -24.65
N LEU A 481 19.77 -18.62 -23.70
CA LEU A 481 19.65 -20.01 -23.27
C LEU A 481 19.65 -20.11 -21.76
N SER A 482 18.61 -20.72 -21.19
CA SER A 482 18.60 -21.15 -19.78
C SER A 482 18.71 -22.67 -19.66
N LEU A 483 19.61 -23.11 -18.79
CA LEU A 483 19.85 -24.49 -18.39
C LEU A 483 19.96 -24.62 -16.87
N ASP A 484 19.44 -23.64 -16.13
CA ASP A 484 19.49 -23.61 -14.67
C ASP A 484 18.80 -24.84 -14.04
N HIS A 485 19.15 -25.18 -12.80
CA HIS A 485 18.50 -26.26 -12.05
C HIS A 485 18.41 -27.60 -12.82
N ASN A 486 19.53 -28.03 -13.40
CA ASN A 486 19.65 -29.31 -14.10
C ASN A 486 20.69 -30.22 -13.40
N ARG A 487 21.15 -31.27 -14.08
CA ARG A 487 22.10 -32.28 -13.56
C ARG A 487 23.39 -32.29 -14.38
N ILE A 488 23.78 -31.16 -14.95
CA ILE A 488 24.92 -31.04 -15.86
C ILE A 488 26.21 -31.02 -15.03
N VAL A 489 27.05 -32.03 -15.20
CA VAL A 489 28.35 -32.13 -14.50
C VAL A 489 29.50 -31.59 -15.36
N MET A 490 29.41 -31.76 -16.68
CA MET A 490 30.40 -31.30 -17.67
C MET A 490 29.72 -30.84 -18.96
N ALA A 491 30.32 -29.88 -19.66
CA ALA A 491 29.74 -29.24 -20.83
C ALA A 491 30.74 -28.97 -21.98
N ILE A 492 31.82 -29.74 -22.08
CA ILE A 492 32.94 -29.46 -23.01
C ILE A 492 32.43 -29.24 -24.45
N ASP A 493 32.86 -28.12 -25.06
CA ASP A 493 32.52 -27.68 -26.42
C ASP A 493 31.00 -27.64 -26.72
N ALA A 494 30.13 -27.54 -25.69
CA ALA A 494 28.68 -27.58 -25.89
C ALA A 494 28.14 -26.42 -26.73
N PHE A 495 28.80 -25.25 -26.68
CA PHE A 495 28.34 -24.01 -27.30
C PHE A 495 29.19 -23.50 -28.46
N THR A 496 30.04 -24.35 -29.05
CA THR A 496 30.99 -23.97 -30.13
C THR A 496 30.33 -23.22 -31.30
N TYR A 497 29.07 -23.53 -31.62
CA TYR A 497 28.36 -22.96 -32.77
C TYR A 497 27.39 -21.82 -32.42
N ASN A 498 27.13 -21.55 -31.12
CA ASN A 498 26.10 -20.62 -30.66
C ASN A 498 26.64 -19.18 -30.49
N ARG A 499 27.30 -18.66 -31.54
CA ARG A 499 28.08 -17.41 -31.51
C ARG A 499 27.26 -16.14 -31.28
N LYS A 500 25.93 -16.20 -31.40
CA LYS A 500 25.00 -15.08 -31.16
C LYS A 500 24.49 -15.01 -29.72
N LEU A 501 24.86 -15.96 -28.85
CA LEU A 501 24.42 -15.96 -27.46
C LEU A 501 24.83 -14.66 -26.76
N ARG A 502 23.84 -14.02 -26.13
CA ARG A 502 23.99 -12.80 -25.32
C ARG A 502 23.77 -13.08 -23.84
N ARG A 503 22.91 -14.05 -23.51
CA ARG A 503 22.66 -14.50 -22.15
C ARG A 503 22.72 -16.02 -22.08
N LEU A 504 23.48 -16.53 -21.12
CA LEU A 504 23.61 -17.95 -20.84
C LEU A 504 23.48 -18.19 -19.34
N ASP A 505 22.54 -19.05 -18.97
CA ASP A 505 22.32 -19.46 -17.58
C ASP A 505 22.62 -20.94 -17.39
N LEU A 506 23.61 -21.23 -16.54
CA LEU A 506 24.07 -22.55 -16.14
C LEU A 506 24.05 -22.68 -14.61
N SER A 507 23.35 -21.79 -13.92
CA SER A 507 23.26 -21.78 -12.46
C SER A 507 22.63 -23.07 -11.92
N HIS A 508 22.83 -23.35 -10.63
CA HIS A 508 22.19 -24.49 -9.96
C HIS A 508 22.40 -25.84 -10.68
N ASN A 509 23.62 -26.07 -11.18
CA ASN A 509 24.04 -27.35 -11.74
C ASN A 509 25.22 -27.91 -10.94
N PRO A 510 25.51 -29.22 -11.01
CA PRO A 510 26.71 -29.78 -10.39
C PRO A 510 27.97 -29.60 -11.26
N LEU A 511 28.17 -28.45 -11.93
CA LEU A 511 29.34 -28.25 -12.78
C LEU A 511 30.62 -28.18 -11.95
N VAL A 512 31.59 -29.03 -12.29
CA VAL A 512 32.92 -29.03 -11.65
C VAL A 512 33.96 -28.30 -12.51
N SER A 513 33.81 -28.36 -13.83
CA SER A 513 34.75 -27.79 -14.81
C SER A 513 34.02 -27.13 -15.97
N ILE A 514 34.54 -25.98 -16.40
CA ILE A 514 34.00 -25.16 -17.50
C ILE A 514 35.04 -24.96 -18.63
N ILE A 515 36.01 -25.87 -18.74
CA ILE A 515 37.07 -25.81 -19.74
C ILE A 515 36.49 -25.79 -21.17
N ARG A 516 37.00 -24.89 -22.02
CA ARG A 516 36.62 -24.69 -23.44
C ARG A 516 35.15 -24.35 -23.69
N LEU A 517 34.36 -24.13 -22.65
CA LEU A 517 32.92 -23.93 -22.78
C LEU A 517 32.56 -22.65 -23.54
N PHE A 518 33.37 -21.60 -23.36
CA PHE A 518 33.05 -20.24 -23.78
C PHE A 518 33.91 -19.71 -24.92
N THR A 519 34.74 -20.56 -25.54
CA THR A 519 35.78 -20.14 -26.52
C THR A 519 35.21 -19.27 -27.66
N GLU A 520 34.00 -19.56 -28.12
CA GLU A 520 33.38 -18.92 -29.29
C GLU A 520 32.28 -17.90 -28.92
N LEU A 521 32.06 -17.62 -27.62
CA LEU A 521 30.93 -16.81 -27.13
C LEU A 521 31.25 -15.31 -27.03
N GLY A 522 31.79 -14.75 -28.12
CA GLY A 522 32.23 -13.34 -28.17
C GLY A 522 31.12 -12.30 -27.95
N GLU A 523 29.87 -12.62 -28.26
CA GLU A 523 28.70 -11.74 -28.10
C GLU A 523 28.04 -11.81 -26.72
N LEU A 524 28.51 -12.71 -25.84
CA LEU A 524 27.91 -12.96 -24.54
C LEU A 524 28.08 -11.73 -23.65
N ARG A 525 27.00 -11.30 -23.01
CA ARG A 525 26.92 -10.13 -22.13
C ARG A 525 26.66 -10.52 -20.69
N GLU A 526 25.88 -11.58 -20.47
CA GLU A 526 25.44 -12.03 -19.16
C GLU A 526 25.66 -13.53 -19.02
N LEU A 527 26.38 -13.94 -17.98
CA LEU A 527 26.73 -15.33 -17.70
C LEU A 527 26.44 -15.67 -16.23
N HIS A 528 25.52 -16.63 -16.03
CA HIS A 528 25.15 -17.16 -14.72
C HIS A 528 25.80 -18.53 -14.51
N LEU A 529 26.59 -18.66 -13.44
CA LEU A 529 27.33 -19.86 -13.04
C LEU A 529 27.23 -20.10 -11.53
N GLU A 530 26.37 -19.37 -10.83
CA GLU A 530 26.17 -19.49 -9.41
C GLU A 530 25.60 -20.85 -8.99
N HIS A 531 25.76 -21.21 -7.73
CA HIS A 531 25.29 -22.48 -7.18
C HIS A 531 25.78 -23.71 -7.97
N ASN A 532 27.07 -23.70 -8.34
CA ASN A 532 27.76 -24.82 -8.95
C ASN A 532 28.85 -25.39 -8.02
N SER A 533 29.71 -26.28 -8.53
CA SER A 533 30.86 -26.86 -7.81
C SER A 533 32.19 -26.50 -8.47
N ILE A 534 32.26 -25.32 -9.10
CA ILE A 534 33.42 -24.89 -9.88
C ILE A 534 34.58 -24.59 -8.93
N LEU A 535 35.73 -25.24 -9.18
CA LEU A 535 36.95 -25.07 -8.39
C LEU A 535 37.86 -23.96 -8.93
N THR A 536 37.91 -23.79 -10.25
CA THR A 536 38.77 -22.80 -10.92
C THR A 536 38.20 -22.38 -12.27
N ILE A 537 38.53 -21.15 -12.69
CA ILE A 537 38.19 -20.57 -13.99
C ILE A 537 39.43 -20.31 -14.87
N ASN A 538 40.56 -20.94 -14.55
CA ASN A 538 41.82 -20.73 -15.25
C ASN A 538 41.72 -21.06 -16.75
N ASN A 539 42.08 -20.11 -17.60
CA ASN A 539 42.03 -20.19 -19.06
C ASN A 539 40.64 -20.46 -19.66
N THR A 540 39.55 -20.18 -18.95
CA THR A 540 38.19 -20.47 -19.46
C THR A 540 37.47 -19.22 -20.01
N LEU A 541 37.85 -18.01 -19.60
CA LEU A 541 37.14 -16.77 -19.95
C LEU A 541 37.59 -16.11 -21.26
N THR A 542 38.60 -16.64 -21.97
CA THR A 542 39.25 -15.97 -23.12
C THR A 542 38.28 -15.59 -24.25
N GLY A 543 37.21 -16.35 -24.48
CA GLY A 543 36.24 -16.06 -25.56
C GLY A 543 35.23 -14.95 -25.24
N LEU A 544 35.15 -14.47 -23.99
CA LEU A 544 34.05 -13.64 -23.48
C LEU A 544 34.31 -12.12 -23.63
N GLN A 545 34.61 -11.67 -24.84
CA GLN A 545 35.09 -10.30 -25.11
C GLN A 545 34.09 -9.17 -24.85
N ASN A 546 32.79 -9.47 -24.86
CA ASN A 546 31.72 -8.50 -24.59
C ASN A 546 30.99 -8.71 -23.25
N LEU A 547 31.51 -9.57 -22.37
CA LEU A 547 30.86 -9.89 -21.11
C LEU A 547 30.76 -8.65 -20.22
N GLN A 548 29.56 -8.41 -19.69
CA GLN A 548 29.22 -7.29 -18.83
C GLN A 548 28.92 -7.75 -17.40
N TRP A 549 28.27 -8.92 -17.24
CA TRP A 549 27.93 -9.49 -15.94
C TRP A 549 28.38 -10.94 -15.83
N LEU A 550 29.02 -11.25 -14.72
CA LEU A 550 29.48 -12.60 -14.37
C LEU A 550 29.07 -12.94 -12.94
N TYR A 551 28.22 -13.95 -12.80
CA TYR A 551 27.73 -14.46 -11.52
C TYR A 551 28.39 -15.80 -11.22
N LEU A 552 29.15 -15.86 -10.13
CA LEU A 552 29.94 -17.01 -9.69
C LEU A 552 29.71 -17.34 -8.21
N GLN A 553 28.71 -16.71 -7.58
CA GLN A 553 28.44 -16.90 -6.17
C GLN A 553 28.04 -18.34 -5.83
N ASN A 554 28.30 -18.79 -4.61
CA ASN A 554 28.01 -20.17 -4.19
C ASN A 554 28.75 -21.22 -5.04
N ASN A 555 30.06 -21.05 -5.22
CA ASN A 555 30.95 -22.02 -5.85
C ASN A 555 32.09 -22.41 -4.88
N ARG A 556 33.18 -22.99 -5.39
CA ARG A 556 34.33 -23.43 -4.58
C ARG A 556 35.63 -22.78 -5.05
N LEU A 557 35.55 -21.56 -5.59
CA LEU A 557 36.70 -20.84 -6.12
C LEU A 557 37.64 -20.41 -5.00
N SER A 558 38.95 -20.59 -5.19
CA SER A 558 40.00 -20.10 -4.28
C SER A 558 40.79 -18.91 -4.86
N THR A 559 40.79 -18.72 -6.18
CA THR A 559 41.48 -17.61 -6.87
C THR A 559 40.84 -17.31 -8.22
N LEU A 560 40.93 -16.06 -8.69
CA LEU A 560 40.41 -15.64 -10.00
C LEU A 560 41.07 -14.40 -10.64
N ALA A 561 41.85 -13.60 -9.91
CA ALA A 561 42.31 -12.27 -10.34
C ALA A 561 42.98 -12.25 -11.73
N ARG A 562 43.80 -13.27 -12.04
CA ARG A 562 44.52 -13.35 -13.32
C ARG A 562 43.64 -13.64 -14.52
N GLU A 563 42.42 -14.12 -14.34
CA GLU A 563 41.51 -14.46 -15.45
C GLU A 563 40.64 -13.27 -15.85
N LEU A 564 40.33 -12.35 -14.92
CA LEU A 564 39.47 -11.20 -15.20
C LEU A 564 40.04 -10.25 -16.26
N ARG A 565 41.38 -10.21 -16.44
CA ARG A 565 42.00 -9.39 -17.52
C ARG A 565 41.56 -9.79 -18.92
N LYS A 566 40.98 -10.99 -19.09
CA LYS A 566 40.51 -11.53 -20.36
C LYS A 566 39.09 -11.09 -20.71
N VAL A 567 38.37 -10.45 -19.78
CA VAL A 567 37.00 -9.94 -19.94
C VAL A 567 36.97 -8.42 -19.75
N PRO A 568 37.49 -7.64 -20.72
CA PRO A 568 37.79 -6.21 -20.54
C PRO A 568 36.55 -5.32 -20.38
N LYS A 569 35.35 -5.81 -20.73
CA LYS A 569 34.08 -5.04 -20.64
C LYS A 569 33.24 -5.37 -19.40
N LEU A 570 33.77 -6.17 -18.47
CA LEU A 570 33.03 -6.62 -17.29
C LEU A 570 32.68 -5.43 -16.39
N GLN A 571 31.39 -5.24 -16.10
CA GLN A 571 30.86 -4.16 -15.29
C GLN A 571 30.40 -4.66 -13.91
N GLY A 572 29.79 -5.85 -13.85
CA GLY A 572 29.32 -6.46 -12.62
C GLY A 572 29.94 -7.83 -12.39
N LEU A 573 30.40 -8.07 -11.17
CA LEU A 573 30.99 -9.34 -10.75
C LEU A 573 30.45 -9.74 -9.38
N ASP A 574 29.84 -10.92 -9.30
CA ASP A 574 29.50 -11.55 -8.03
C ASP A 574 30.29 -12.85 -7.85
N ILE A 575 31.11 -12.87 -6.81
CA ILE A 575 31.99 -13.97 -6.39
C ILE A 575 31.72 -14.34 -4.93
N SER A 576 30.57 -13.93 -4.39
CA SER A 576 30.19 -14.14 -3.00
C SER A 576 30.06 -15.63 -2.66
N ASN A 577 30.20 -16.00 -1.39
CA ASN A 577 30.11 -17.40 -0.95
C ASN A 577 31.01 -18.36 -1.75
N ASN A 578 32.32 -18.08 -1.72
CA ASN A 578 33.38 -18.89 -2.29
C ASN A 578 34.50 -19.08 -1.24
N ASN A 579 35.66 -19.59 -1.62
CA ASN A 579 36.80 -19.81 -0.73
C ASN A 579 38.00 -18.90 -1.08
N ILE A 580 37.72 -17.67 -1.55
CA ILE A 580 38.76 -16.73 -1.99
C ILE A 580 39.45 -16.12 -0.77
N SER A 581 40.78 -16.20 -0.71
CA SER A 581 41.57 -15.75 0.46
C SER A 581 42.16 -14.34 0.35
N SER A 582 42.25 -13.78 -0.87
CA SER A 582 42.85 -12.47 -1.11
C SER A 582 42.38 -11.86 -2.43
N LEU A 583 42.25 -10.53 -2.46
CA LEU A 583 42.13 -9.75 -3.68
C LEU A 583 43.46 -9.00 -3.87
N ASP A 584 44.37 -9.57 -4.67
CA ASP A 584 45.70 -9.00 -4.87
C ASP A 584 45.71 -7.83 -5.86
N ARG A 585 46.90 -7.25 -6.10
CA ARG A 585 47.06 -6.14 -7.05
C ARG A 585 46.62 -6.47 -8.48
N GLU A 586 46.66 -7.74 -8.88
CA GLU A 586 46.30 -8.17 -10.23
C GLU A 586 44.79 -8.07 -10.44
N PHE A 587 43.99 -8.09 -9.38
CA PHE A 587 42.53 -7.88 -9.44
C PHE A 587 42.17 -6.53 -10.06
N SER A 588 42.98 -5.49 -9.82
CA SER A 588 42.82 -4.17 -10.44
C SER A 588 43.02 -4.15 -11.96
N SER A 589 43.38 -5.28 -12.60
CA SER A 589 43.60 -5.37 -14.05
C SER A 589 42.32 -5.36 -14.89
N THR A 590 41.14 -5.29 -14.26
CA THR A 590 39.85 -5.13 -14.95
C THR A 590 39.18 -3.83 -14.49
N PRO A 591 39.63 -2.67 -15.00
CA PRO A 591 39.23 -1.35 -14.49
C PRO A 591 37.78 -0.96 -14.84
N SER A 592 37.09 -1.76 -15.65
CA SER A 592 35.71 -1.56 -16.11
C SER A 592 34.64 -1.95 -15.09
N ILE A 593 35.00 -2.65 -14.00
CA ILE A 593 34.04 -3.08 -12.99
C ILE A 593 33.47 -1.86 -12.26
N VAL A 594 32.15 -1.82 -12.19
CA VAL A 594 31.33 -0.82 -11.52
C VAL A 594 30.75 -1.39 -10.21
N SER A 595 30.37 -2.67 -10.20
CA SER A 595 29.79 -3.34 -9.04
C SER A 595 30.51 -4.64 -8.72
N LEU A 596 30.97 -4.78 -7.49
CA LEU A 596 31.67 -5.96 -6.98
C LEU A 596 30.98 -6.51 -5.73
N TYR A 597 30.58 -7.78 -5.80
CA TYR A 597 30.08 -8.55 -4.68
C TYR A 597 31.03 -9.70 -4.37
N ALA A 598 31.68 -9.66 -3.22
CA ALA A 598 32.67 -10.63 -2.78
C ALA A 598 32.48 -11.00 -1.30
N GLY A 599 31.23 -10.95 -0.82
CA GLY A 599 30.90 -11.30 0.55
C GLY A 599 31.03 -12.79 0.83
N HIS A 600 31.01 -13.20 2.09
CA HIS A 600 31.08 -14.62 2.50
C HIS A 600 32.28 -15.38 1.87
N ASN A 601 33.48 -14.81 1.98
CA ASN A 601 34.70 -15.44 1.50
C ASN A 601 35.72 -15.54 2.65
N ALA A 602 36.96 -15.88 2.34
CA ALA A 602 38.07 -15.93 3.30
C ALA A 602 39.06 -14.77 3.11
N ILE A 603 38.63 -13.64 2.52
CA ILE A 603 39.53 -12.54 2.13
C ILE A 603 40.14 -11.91 3.38
N VAL A 604 41.47 -11.88 3.45
CA VAL A 604 42.23 -11.26 4.55
C VAL A 604 42.81 -9.91 4.15
N ASP A 605 43.32 -9.80 2.92
CA ASP A 605 44.01 -8.61 2.41
C ASP A 605 43.35 -8.08 1.14
N ILE A 606 43.11 -6.77 1.13
CA ILE A 606 42.56 -5.97 0.02
C ILE A 606 43.48 -4.79 -0.36
N THR A 607 44.72 -4.78 0.14
CA THR A 607 45.68 -3.70 -0.07
C THR A 607 45.98 -3.53 -1.56
N ARG A 608 45.66 -2.33 -2.10
CA ARG A 608 45.80 -1.97 -3.53
C ARG A 608 44.95 -2.79 -4.52
N ALA A 609 44.02 -3.62 -4.03
CA ALA A 609 43.15 -4.46 -4.87
C ALA A 609 42.37 -3.66 -5.92
N PHE A 610 42.00 -2.41 -5.60
CA PHE A 610 41.11 -1.58 -6.41
C PHE A 610 41.83 -0.42 -7.11
N SER A 611 43.15 -0.32 -7.02
CA SER A 611 43.93 0.90 -7.37
C SER A 611 43.82 1.44 -8.80
N LYS A 612 43.22 0.68 -9.74
CA LYS A 612 42.96 1.08 -11.13
C LYS A 612 41.46 1.11 -11.49
N MET A 613 40.57 0.80 -10.56
CA MET A 613 39.14 0.58 -10.80
C MET A 613 38.34 1.88 -10.61
N GLN A 614 38.65 2.89 -11.42
CA GLN A 614 38.12 4.26 -11.27
C GLN A 614 36.61 4.38 -11.50
N GLN A 615 35.98 3.35 -12.06
CA GLN A 615 34.53 3.29 -12.30
C GLN A 615 33.75 2.58 -11.19
N LEU A 616 34.45 2.07 -10.16
CA LEU A 616 33.86 1.28 -9.09
C LEU A 616 32.92 2.16 -8.25
N LYS A 617 31.65 1.74 -8.16
CA LYS A 617 30.58 2.44 -7.44
C LYS A 617 30.06 1.66 -6.25
N GLU A 618 30.07 0.33 -6.32
CA GLU A 618 29.51 -0.53 -5.28
C GLU A 618 30.47 -1.67 -4.97
N ILE A 619 30.79 -1.82 -3.69
CA ILE A 619 31.70 -2.84 -3.17
C ILE A 619 31.03 -3.50 -1.96
N ASN A 620 30.79 -4.80 -2.05
CA ASN A 620 30.36 -5.61 -0.92
C ASN A 620 31.43 -6.67 -0.59
N LEU A 621 32.01 -6.55 0.60
CA LEU A 621 33.04 -7.41 1.17
C LEU A 621 32.62 -7.97 2.53
N GLN A 622 31.31 -8.02 2.80
CA GLN A 622 30.80 -8.49 4.10
C GLN A 622 31.19 -9.94 4.40
N HIS A 623 31.21 -10.36 5.66
CA HIS A 623 31.49 -11.75 6.04
C HIS A 623 32.81 -12.28 5.44
N ASN A 624 33.89 -11.54 5.65
CA ASN A 624 35.25 -11.94 5.27
C ASN A 624 36.15 -11.97 6.51
N ARG A 625 37.47 -11.99 6.32
CA ARG A 625 38.47 -12.00 7.40
C ARG A 625 39.39 -10.78 7.32
N ILE A 626 38.91 -9.68 6.77
CA ILE A 626 39.70 -8.46 6.54
C ILE A 626 40.09 -7.86 7.89
N THR A 627 41.38 -7.59 8.08
CA THR A 627 41.90 -6.97 9.32
C THR A 627 42.38 -5.54 9.11
N ASN A 628 42.74 -5.18 7.88
CA ASN A 628 43.32 -3.87 7.55
C ASN A 628 42.72 -3.33 6.24
N VAL A 629 42.27 -2.07 6.27
CA VAL A 629 41.71 -1.35 5.12
C VAL A 629 42.61 -0.20 4.64
N LYS A 630 43.75 0.02 5.31
CA LYS A 630 44.65 1.15 5.03
C LYS A 630 45.17 1.10 3.60
N GLY A 631 44.86 2.14 2.85
CA GLY A 631 45.31 2.30 1.47
C GLY A 631 44.64 1.37 0.45
N ALA A 632 43.62 0.60 0.85
CA ALA A 632 42.85 -0.26 -0.06
C ALA A 632 42.07 0.55 -1.11
N PHE A 633 41.54 1.70 -0.69
CA PHE A 633 40.65 2.55 -1.47
C PHE A 633 41.33 3.76 -2.14
N LYS A 634 42.68 3.75 -2.24
CA LYS A 634 43.39 4.82 -2.95
C LYS A 634 43.04 4.82 -4.44
N ARG A 635 42.78 6.01 -4.97
CA ARG A 635 42.49 6.34 -6.38
C ARG A 635 41.11 5.92 -6.90
N ILE A 636 40.15 5.59 -6.03
CA ILE A 636 38.79 5.18 -6.42
C ILE A 636 37.69 6.06 -5.79
N SER A 637 37.58 7.30 -6.28
CA SER A 637 36.69 8.30 -5.68
C SER A 637 35.19 8.12 -5.96
N MET A 638 34.82 7.26 -6.93
CA MET A 638 33.43 7.09 -7.41
C MET A 638 32.60 6.10 -6.58
N VAL A 639 33.16 5.50 -5.52
CA VAL A 639 32.44 4.52 -4.69
C VAL A 639 31.31 5.22 -3.95
N GLU A 640 30.08 4.79 -4.22
CA GLU A 640 28.86 5.31 -3.60
C GLU A 640 28.39 4.41 -2.43
N ARG A 641 28.68 3.10 -2.50
CA ARG A 641 28.26 2.10 -1.50
C ARG A 641 29.41 1.15 -1.16
N LEU A 642 29.70 1.04 0.13
CA LEU A 642 30.74 0.15 0.66
C LEU A 642 30.20 -0.64 1.85
N ASP A 643 30.22 -1.97 1.72
CA ASP A 643 29.89 -2.89 2.81
C ASP A 643 31.13 -3.69 3.22
N LEU A 644 31.57 -3.50 4.46
CA LEU A 644 32.69 -4.18 5.11
C LEU A 644 32.23 -4.87 6.40
N SER A 645 30.92 -5.09 6.57
CA SER A 645 30.37 -5.69 7.79
C SER A 645 30.85 -7.12 8.03
N HIS A 646 30.77 -7.60 9.27
CA HIS A 646 31.19 -8.95 9.63
C HIS A 646 32.62 -9.29 9.18
N ASN A 647 33.57 -8.42 9.51
CA ASN A 647 35.01 -8.61 9.29
C ASN A 647 35.78 -8.52 10.62
N ASN A 648 37.11 -8.47 10.56
CA ASN A 648 37.99 -8.36 11.73
C ASN A 648 38.71 -7.00 11.78
N ILE A 649 38.10 -5.95 11.23
CA ILE A 649 38.72 -4.62 11.12
C ILE A 649 38.76 -3.98 12.51
N SER A 650 39.96 -3.62 12.98
CA SER A 650 40.14 -2.94 14.27
C SER A 650 40.50 -1.47 14.16
N ASN A 651 41.08 -1.06 13.03
CA ASN A 651 41.48 0.31 12.75
C ASN A 651 40.97 0.73 11.36
N VAL A 652 40.35 1.91 11.30
CA VAL A 652 39.83 2.50 10.09
C VAL A 652 40.52 3.81 9.67
N ASP A 653 41.28 4.51 10.53
CA ASP A 653 42.01 5.79 10.31
C ASP A 653 41.77 6.51 8.95
N ASP A 654 42.79 6.94 8.23
CA ASP A 654 42.70 7.70 6.96
C ASP A 654 42.25 6.85 5.75
N SER A 655 41.55 5.74 5.99
CA SER A 655 41.33 4.70 4.97
C SER A 655 40.24 5.05 3.95
N PHE A 656 39.33 5.96 4.28
CA PHE A 656 38.18 6.34 3.44
C PHE A 656 38.27 7.75 2.85
N ASP A 657 39.35 8.50 3.12
CA ASP A 657 39.50 9.91 2.73
C ASP A 657 39.32 10.18 1.23
N GLU A 658 39.68 9.21 0.37
CA GLU A 658 39.57 9.36 -1.08
C GLU A 658 38.18 8.97 -1.64
N LEU A 659 37.28 8.39 -0.82
CA LEU A 659 35.94 7.96 -1.23
C LEU A 659 34.94 9.12 -1.18
N LEU A 660 35.14 10.12 -2.05
CA LEU A 660 34.41 11.39 -2.02
C LEU A 660 32.92 11.27 -2.38
N GLU A 661 32.54 10.26 -3.17
CA GLU A 661 31.14 10.00 -3.58
C GLU A 661 30.38 9.05 -2.62
N LEU A 662 30.98 8.69 -1.49
CA LEU A 662 30.44 7.67 -0.58
C LEU A 662 29.14 8.14 0.08
N LYS A 663 28.06 7.38 -0.13
CA LYS A 663 26.71 7.65 0.39
C LYS A 663 26.26 6.63 1.43
N ASN A 664 26.71 5.38 1.32
CA ASN A 664 26.39 4.31 2.25
C ASN A 664 27.65 3.57 2.68
N LEU A 665 27.89 3.51 3.98
CA LEU A 665 29.01 2.78 4.57
C LEU A 665 28.50 1.86 5.68
N ASN A 666 28.73 0.56 5.52
CA ASN A 666 28.45 -0.45 6.53
C ASN A 666 29.76 -1.04 7.06
N LEU A 667 30.03 -0.80 8.34
CA LEU A 667 31.18 -1.28 9.10
C LEU A 667 30.73 -2.12 10.32
N SER A 668 29.47 -2.53 10.36
CA SER A 668 28.91 -3.27 11.49
C SER A 668 29.62 -4.60 11.73
N SER A 669 29.54 -5.14 12.95
CA SER A 669 30.11 -6.44 13.30
C SER A 669 31.61 -6.53 12.98
N ASN A 670 32.38 -5.54 13.44
CA ASN A 670 33.84 -5.49 13.33
C ASN A 670 34.45 -5.34 14.74
N LYS A 671 35.73 -4.95 14.83
CA LYS A 671 36.47 -4.75 16.09
C LYS A 671 36.91 -3.30 16.28
N ILE A 672 36.20 -2.35 15.65
CA ILE A 672 36.58 -0.94 15.59
C ILE A 672 36.45 -0.33 16.99
N LYS A 673 37.50 0.35 17.45
CA LYS A 673 37.51 1.04 18.75
C LYS A 673 37.25 2.54 18.65
N SER A 674 37.59 3.13 17.50
CA SER A 674 37.42 4.55 17.22
C SER A 674 37.34 4.78 15.72
N VAL A 675 36.58 5.79 15.34
CA VAL A 675 36.42 6.27 13.95
C VAL A 675 36.98 7.69 13.77
N LYS A 676 37.86 8.12 14.69
CA LYS A 676 38.41 9.47 14.72
C LYS A 676 39.15 9.78 13.42
N TYR A 677 38.82 10.90 12.78
CA TYR A 677 39.35 11.36 11.48
C TYR A 677 39.02 10.50 10.27
N ALA A 678 38.42 9.32 10.46
CA ALA A 678 38.29 8.34 9.37
C ALA A 678 37.23 8.67 8.33
N LEU A 679 36.31 9.57 8.68
CA LEU A 679 35.15 9.92 7.86
C LEU A 679 35.11 11.43 7.54
N ASP A 680 36.17 12.17 7.87
CA ASP A 680 36.18 13.64 7.80
C ASP A 680 35.94 14.17 6.38
N GLN A 681 36.34 13.40 5.35
CA GLN A 681 36.19 13.76 3.94
C GLN A 681 34.90 13.22 3.29
N ASN A 682 34.18 12.28 3.93
CA ASN A 682 33.02 11.61 3.33
C ASN A 682 31.72 12.41 3.54
N THR A 683 31.72 13.69 3.14
CA THR A 683 30.63 14.65 3.42
C THR A 683 29.29 14.31 2.75
N LEU A 684 29.31 13.44 1.73
CA LEU A 684 28.11 12.96 1.02
C LEU A 684 27.42 11.76 1.69
N LEU A 685 27.96 11.26 2.82
CA LEU A 685 27.45 10.09 3.50
C LEU A 685 26.02 10.33 4.00
N GLN A 686 25.12 9.41 3.66
CA GLN A 686 23.70 9.45 4.04
C GLN A 686 23.34 8.34 5.02
N ARG A 687 24.01 7.19 4.96
CA ARG A 687 23.83 6.07 5.88
C ARG A 687 25.17 5.57 6.38
N LEU A 688 25.29 5.43 7.69
CA LEU A 688 26.46 4.90 8.38
C LEU A 688 26.02 3.85 9.39
N ASP A 689 26.54 2.64 9.24
CA ASP A 689 26.33 1.55 10.20
C ASP A 689 27.65 1.16 10.85
N LEU A 690 27.74 1.39 12.16
CA LEU A 690 28.87 1.09 13.03
C LEU A 690 28.44 0.16 14.19
N SER A 691 27.28 -0.47 14.07
CA SER A 691 26.74 -1.36 15.11
C SER A 691 27.64 -2.58 15.37
N HIS A 692 27.51 -3.21 16.53
CA HIS A 692 28.29 -4.39 16.90
C HIS A 692 29.81 -4.20 16.74
N ASN A 693 30.33 -3.13 17.33
CA ASN A 693 31.76 -2.81 17.37
C ASN A 693 32.21 -2.58 18.84
N ASN A 694 33.45 -2.13 19.02
CA ASN A 694 34.02 -1.83 20.34
C ASN A 694 34.20 -0.32 20.55
N ILE A 695 33.34 0.51 19.97
CA ILE A 695 33.47 1.97 20.01
C ILE A 695 33.09 2.45 21.41
N ALA A 696 34.04 3.11 22.08
CA ALA A 696 33.79 3.71 23.40
C ALA A 696 33.52 5.22 23.32
N THR A 697 34.09 5.91 22.33
CA THR A 697 33.95 7.35 22.15
C THR A 697 33.75 7.72 20.68
N ILE A 698 32.89 8.71 20.43
CA ILE A 698 32.52 9.20 19.10
C ILE A 698 33.03 10.63 18.81
N HIS A 699 34.02 11.09 19.58
CA HIS A 699 34.50 12.48 19.63
C HIS A 699 34.68 13.14 18.25
N SER A 700 33.84 14.12 17.94
CA SER A 700 33.80 14.96 16.73
C SER A 700 33.79 14.19 15.40
N SER A 701 33.64 12.87 15.43
CA SER A 701 33.90 12.01 14.27
C SER A 701 32.83 12.12 13.18
N PHE A 702 31.70 12.75 13.49
CA PHE A 702 30.57 12.93 12.58
C PHE A 702 30.31 14.40 12.21
N THR A 703 31.15 15.32 12.70
CA THR A 703 30.96 16.78 12.61
C THR A 703 30.77 17.27 11.17
N ASN A 704 31.42 16.63 10.20
CA ASN A 704 31.40 17.02 8.78
C ASN A 704 30.37 16.26 7.93
N LEU A 705 29.64 15.30 8.50
CA LEU A 705 28.70 14.44 7.77
C LEU A 705 27.31 15.08 7.61
N GLU A 706 27.26 16.30 7.06
CA GLU A 706 26.05 17.13 7.09
C GLU A 706 24.82 16.52 6.39
N LEU A 707 25.03 15.56 5.48
CA LEU A 707 23.96 14.86 4.76
C LEU A 707 23.53 13.52 5.40
N LEU A 708 24.09 13.17 6.56
CA LEU A 708 23.81 11.91 7.24
C LEU A 708 22.36 11.85 7.71
N LYS A 709 21.63 10.82 7.29
CA LYS A 709 20.22 10.57 7.59
C LYS A 709 20.02 9.40 8.55
N GLU A 710 20.83 8.36 8.39
CA GLU A 710 20.73 7.13 9.19
C GLU A 710 22.06 6.83 9.86
N LEU A 711 22.04 6.68 11.19
CA LEU A 711 23.20 6.35 12.01
C LEU A 711 22.88 5.19 12.95
N TYR A 712 23.58 4.07 12.77
CA TYR A 712 23.44 2.87 13.60
C TYR A 712 24.71 2.66 14.43
N LEU A 713 24.57 2.64 15.74
CA LEU A 713 25.65 2.55 16.74
C LEU A 713 25.32 1.55 17.85
N GLN A 714 24.28 0.75 17.68
CA GLN A 714 23.86 -0.22 18.69
C GLN A 714 24.91 -1.31 18.95
N HIS A 715 24.90 -1.90 20.14
CA HIS A 715 25.88 -2.91 20.55
C HIS A 715 27.32 -2.40 20.44
N ASN A 716 27.60 -1.26 21.09
CA ASN A 716 28.93 -0.70 21.28
C ASN A 716 29.16 -0.44 22.79
N ASN A 717 30.24 0.25 23.14
CA ASN A 717 30.60 0.60 24.53
C ASN A 717 30.49 2.10 24.78
N ILE A 718 29.55 2.80 24.12
CA ILE A 718 29.46 4.26 24.17
C ILE A 718 28.90 4.69 25.52
N GLU A 719 29.64 5.55 26.23
CA GLU A 719 29.23 6.11 27.53
C GLU A 719 28.68 7.54 27.42
N TYR A 720 29.29 8.35 26.54
CA TYR A 720 28.99 9.77 26.40
C TYR A 720 28.71 10.13 24.95
N LEU A 721 27.61 10.85 24.74
CA LEU A 721 27.29 11.48 23.46
C LEU A 721 27.95 12.85 23.38
N ASP A 722 28.62 13.11 22.26
CA ASP A 722 29.46 14.27 22.12
C ASP A 722 28.86 15.34 21.20
N LYS A 723 29.66 16.38 21.00
CA LYS A 723 29.37 17.51 20.15
C LYS A 723 29.25 17.15 18.64
N GLY A 724 29.81 16.06 18.14
CA GLY A 724 29.70 15.70 16.72
C GLY A 724 28.25 15.52 16.26
N ILE A 725 27.44 14.78 17.02
CA ILE A 725 26.05 14.44 16.68
C ILE A 725 25.15 15.68 16.54
N TYR A 726 25.43 16.79 17.26
CA TYR A 726 24.56 17.98 17.21
C TYR A 726 24.56 18.70 15.85
N ARG A 727 25.58 18.53 15.01
CA ARG A 727 25.68 19.27 13.74
C ARG A 727 24.85 18.64 12.63
N ASN A 728 24.56 17.35 12.73
CA ASN A 728 23.89 16.59 11.66
C ASN A 728 22.38 16.83 11.68
N LYS A 729 21.95 17.96 11.11
CA LYS A 729 20.54 18.38 11.06
C LYS A 729 19.68 17.51 10.13
N GLU A 730 20.30 16.68 9.30
CA GLU A 730 19.63 15.78 8.36
C GLU A 730 19.28 14.40 8.95
N LEU A 731 19.74 14.09 10.17
CA LEU A 731 19.48 12.80 10.81
C LEU A 731 17.98 12.56 10.97
N GLN A 732 17.55 11.38 10.56
CA GLN A 732 16.17 10.89 10.59
C GLN A 732 16.05 9.66 11.51
N ILE A 733 17.07 8.81 11.52
CA ILE A 733 17.12 7.59 12.34
C ILE A 733 18.45 7.54 13.08
N ILE A 734 18.39 7.35 14.39
CA ILE A 734 19.55 7.10 15.24
C ILE A 734 19.26 5.87 16.11
N ASP A 735 20.11 4.86 16.02
CA ASP A 735 20.09 3.71 16.91
C ASP A 735 21.33 3.67 17.80
N LEU A 736 21.11 3.89 19.10
CA LEU A 736 22.12 3.90 20.16
C LEU A 736 21.81 2.83 21.22
N SER A 737 20.96 1.86 20.90
CA SER A 737 20.58 0.80 21.83
C SER A 737 21.75 -0.09 22.22
N HIS A 738 21.66 -0.81 23.34
CA HIS A 738 22.74 -1.70 23.82
C HIS A 738 24.10 -0.99 23.91
N ASN A 739 24.14 0.12 24.64
CA ASN A 739 25.36 0.88 24.97
C ASN A 739 25.40 1.13 26.49
N ASN A 740 26.33 1.96 26.95
CA ASN A 740 26.48 2.31 28.37
C ASN A 740 26.15 3.79 28.63
N ILE A 741 25.19 4.36 27.87
CA ILE A 741 24.84 5.78 27.95
C ILE A 741 24.03 6.00 29.22
N SER A 742 24.43 6.99 30.03
CA SER A 742 23.74 7.36 31.27
C SER A 742 23.07 8.75 31.20
N ASP A 743 23.58 9.64 30.36
CA ASP A 743 23.09 11.01 30.19
C ASP A 743 22.84 11.35 28.70
N ILE A 744 21.63 11.84 28.41
CA ILE A 744 21.19 12.31 27.09
C ILE A 744 20.76 13.78 27.09
N LYS A 745 20.99 14.52 28.18
CA LYS A 745 20.52 15.90 28.36
C LYS A 745 21.03 16.82 27.25
N SER A 746 20.08 17.53 26.63
CA SER A 746 20.30 18.51 25.56
C SER A 746 20.96 17.99 24.26
N VAL A 747 21.14 16.67 24.08
CA VAL A 747 21.83 16.10 22.91
C VAL A 747 20.96 16.17 21.66
N PHE A 748 19.67 15.82 21.78
CA PHE A 748 18.72 15.72 20.66
C PHE A 748 17.89 16.99 20.46
N LYS A 749 18.35 18.09 21.06
CA LYS A 749 17.66 19.38 21.08
C LYS A 749 17.55 20.05 19.70
N HIS A 750 18.47 19.77 18.78
CA HIS A 750 18.62 20.51 17.52
C HIS A 750 18.54 19.63 16.26
N HIS A 751 17.71 18.58 16.29
CA HIS A 751 17.54 17.64 15.16
C HIS A 751 16.14 17.74 14.54
N PRO A 752 15.88 18.73 13.67
CA PRO A 752 14.53 19.02 13.16
C PRO A 752 13.96 17.93 12.23
N LYS A 753 14.78 16.97 11.81
CA LYS A 753 14.40 15.88 10.91
C LYS A 753 14.37 14.51 11.59
N LEU A 754 14.78 14.42 12.86
CA LEU A 754 14.85 13.16 13.59
C LEU A 754 13.44 12.62 13.79
N ARG A 755 13.24 11.37 13.38
CA ARG A 755 11.94 10.68 13.35
C ARG A 755 11.93 9.47 14.26
N GLU A 756 13.02 8.71 14.27
CA GLU A 756 13.17 7.49 15.05
C GLU A 756 14.43 7.54 15.89
N LEU A 757 14.27 7.28 17.19
CA LEU A 757 15.36 7.26 18.15
C LEU A 757 15.26 6.01 19.04
N TYR A 758 16.29 5.19 19.00
CA TYR A 758 16.41 3.95 19.77
C TYR A 758 17.50 4.09 20.81
N LEU A 759 17.14 3.97 22.08
CA LEU A 759 17.99 4.13 23.26
C LEU A 759 17.82 3.00 24.26
N GLN A 760 17.13 1.92 23.89
CA GLN A 760 16.89 0.80 24.78
C GLN A 760 18.17 0.08 25.21
N HIS A 761 18.17 -0.59 26.36
CA HIS A 761 19.35 -1.27 26.92
C HIS A 761 20.54 -0.31 27.09
N ASN A 762 20.31 0.76 27.84
CA ASN A 762 21.33 1.70 28.29
C ASN A 762 21.22 1.86 29.83
N THR A 763 21.88 2.86 30.40
CA THR A 763 21.86 3.17 31.84
C THR A 763 21.21 4.53 32.13
N ILE A 764 20.29 4.97 31.26
CA ILE A 764 19.66 6.28 31.36
C ILE A 764 18.73 6.31 32.57
N GLN A 765 18.97 7.24 33.49
CA GLN A 765 18.07 7.47 34.62
C GLN A 765 17.18 8.70 34.39
N ASN A 766 17.72 9.77 33.81
CA ASN A 766 17.01 11.04 33.68
C ASN A 766 17.06 11.56 32.23
N ILE A 767 15.86 11.73 31.64
CA ILE A 767 15.69 12.23 30.27
C ILE A 767 15.81 13.77 30.22
N GLY A 768 15.46 14.46 31.29
CA GLY A 768 15.55 15.92 31.43
C GLY A 768 14.91 16.69 30.27
N ASN A 769 15.61 17.74 29.81
CA ASN A 769 15.26 18.51 28.61
C ASN A 769 16.08 18.02 27.39
N ALA A 770 16.22 16.70 27.22
CA ALA A 770 16.92 16.10 26.07
C ALA A 770 16.34 16.56 24.72
N PHE A 771 15.09 17.01 24.74
CA PHE A 771 14.31 17.38 23.58
C PHE A 771 13.70 18.79 23.70
N LEU A 772 13.20 19.34 22.60
CA LEU A 772 12.57 20.67 22.48
C LEU A 772 11.20 20.59 21.82
N ASP A 773 10.44 21.68 21.96
CA ASP A 773 9.02 21.85 21.57
C ASP A 773 8.73 21.78 20.05
N ASP A 774 9.72 21.51 19.19
CA ASP A 774 9.58 21.38 17.73
C ASP A 774 10.08 20.01 17.20
N ASN A 775 10.25 19.02 18.09
CA ASN A 775 10.80 17.72 17.70
C ASN A 775 9.83 16.93 16.79
N MET A 776 10.38 16.30 15.75
CA MET A 776 9.64 15.51 14.75
C MET A 776 9.70 13.99 15.04
N ILE A 777 10.27 13.58 16.18
CA ILE A 777 10.33 12.18 16.60
C ILE A 777 8.90 11.66 16.71
N TRP A 778 8.61 10.64 15.91
CA TRP A 778 7.34 9.93 15.95
C TRP A 778 7.47 8.58 16.68
N ARG A 779 8.69 8.01 16.74
CA ARG A 779 8.99 6.77 17.47
C ARG A 779 10.20 6.95 18.39
N LEU A 780 10.00 6.69 19.68
CA LEU A 780 11.03 6.74 20.71
C LEU A 780 11.04 5.45 21.53
N ASN A 781 12.18 4.76 21.59
CA ASN A 781 12.35 3.59 22.44
C ASN A 781 13.39 3.84 23.53
N LEU A 782 12.94 3.80 24.78
CA LEU A 782 13.70 4.00 26.02
C LEU A 782 13.61 2.78 26.96
N SER A 783 13.18 1.63 26.45
CA SER A 783 12.99 0.43 27.27
C SER A 783 14.30 -0.08 27.87
N TYR A 784 14.26 -0.88 28.95
CA TYR A 784 15.47 -1.44 29.59
C TYR A 784 16.49 -0.35 29.94
N ASN A 785 16.03 0.64 30.68
CA ASN A 785 16.84 1.71 31.27
C ASN A 785 16.52 1.79 32.77
N HIS A 786 16.94 2.87 33.44
CA HIS A 786 16.72 3.10 34.87
C HIS A 786 15.86 4.34 35.10
N ILE A 787 14.90 4.62 34.20
CA ILE A 787 14.10 5.85 34.24
C ILE A 787 13.08 5.75 35.36
N ASP A 788 13.14 6.69 36.32
CA ASP A 788 12.25 6.78 37.47
C ASP A 788 11.11 7.78 37.27
N SER A 789 11.32 8.83 36.47
CA SER A 789 10.29 9.81 36.12
C SER A 789 10.46 10.36 34.70
N ILE A 790 9.33 10.60 34.04
CA ILE A 790 9.26 11.26 32.73
C ILE A 790 8.77 12.72 32.80
N GLY A 791 8.31 13.19 33.97
CA GLY A 791 7.89 14.57 34.23
C GLY A 791 7.01 15.18 33.12
N TRP A 792 7.33 16.41 32.71
CA TRP A 792 6.66 17.13 31.62
C TRP A 792 7.43 17.06 30.28
N THR A 793 8.44 16.18 30.16
CA THR A 793 9.42 16.17 29.05
C THR A 793 8.77 16.03 27.68
N PHE A 794 7.61 15.37 27.60
CA PHE A 794 6.93 15.07 26.35
C PHE A 794 5.65 15.90 26.10
N ARG A 795 5.37 16.88 26.95
CA ARG A 795 4.16 17.71 26.90
C ARG A 795 3.94 18.37 25.52
N ASP A 796 5.01 18.77 24.85
CA ASP A 796 4.99 19.48 23.58
C ASP A 796 5.66 18.67 22.45
N PHE A 797 5.38 17.36 22.37
CA PHE A 797 5.87 16.46 21.31
C PHE A 797 4.81 16.24 20.22
N PRO A 798 4.62 17.17 19.26
CA PRO A 798 3.46 17.19 18.36
C PRO A 798 3.40 16.03 17.35
N GLN A 799 4.47 15.23 17.21
CA GLN A 799 4.53 14.11 16.26
C GLN A 799 4.69 12.74 16.92
N LEU A 800 4.92 12.67 18.24
CA LEU A 800 5.16 11.39 18.91
C LEU A 800 3.92 10.51 18.82
N SER A 801 4.10 9.33 18.20
CA SER A 801 3.02 8.35 18.03
C SER A 801 3.34 7.01 18.68
N GLU A 802 4.61 6.63 18.75
CA GLU A 802 5.05 5.39 19.41
C GLU A 802 6.07 5.68 20.50
N LEU A 803 5.76 5.24 21.72
CA LEU A 803 6.62 5.39 22.89
C LEU A 803 6.77 4.06 23.63
N TYR A 804 8.02 3.63 23.81
CA TYR A 804 8.37 2.40 24.51
C TYR A 804 9.20 2.72 25.75
N LEU A 805 8.68 2.38 26.92
CA LEU A 805 9.25 2.65 28.24
C LEU A 805 9.27 1.38 29.12
N SER A 806 9.17 0.21 28.51
CA SER A 806 9.13 -1.08 29.21
C SER A 806 10.42 -1.33 30.02
N TYR A 807 10.36 -2.08 31.12
CA TYR A 807 11.53 -2.43 31.94
C TYR A 807 12.30 -1.18 32.40
N ASN A 808 11.61 -0.29 33.10
CA ASN A 808 12.17 0.87 33.78
C ASN A 808 11.73 0.85 35.26
N VAL A 809 11.88 1.96 35.98
CA VAL A 809 11.51 2.07 37.41
C VAL A 809 10.48 3.19 37.63
N LEU A 810 9.60 3.42 36.65
CA LEU A 810 8.55 4.45 36.72
C LEU A 810 7.52 4.11 37.80
N ASP A 811 7.33 4.96 38.79
CA ASP A 811 6.33 4.79 39.86
C ASP A 811 5.04 5.61 39.62
N THR A 812 5.18 6.74 38.92
CA THR A 812 4.09 7.59 38.44
C THR A 812 4.35 8.05 37.02
N VAL A 813 3.26 8.34 36.32
CA VAL A 813 3.28 8.90 34.97
C VAL A 813 2.39 10.16 34.89
N GLU A 814 2.05 10.73 36.05
CA GLU A 814 1.19 11.92 36.21
C GLU A 814 1.79 13.16 35.52
N GLY A 815 0.94 13.98 34.89
CA GLY A 815 1.33 15.19 34.16
C GLY A 815 2.02 14.95 32.81
N ALA A 816 2.57 13.75 32.57
CA ALA A 816 3.30 13.46 31.34
C ALA A 816 2.41 13.43 30.08
N PHE A 817 1.11 13.15 30.23
CA PHE A 817 0.20 12.86 29.10
C PHE A 817 -0.82 13.93 28.74
N GLY A 818 -0.86 15.05 29.47
CA GLY A 818 -1.93 16.05 29.37
C GLY A 818 -1.98 16.88 28.08
N LEU A 819 -1.36 16.44 26.97
CA LEU A 819 -1.44 17.03 25.62
C LEU A 819 -1.16 16.03 24.46
N PHE A 820 -1.10 14.70 24.71
CA PHE A 820 -0.74 13.70 23.68
C PHE A 820 -1.84 13.43 22.66
N SER A 821 -1.99 14.33 21.69
CA SER A 821 -3.02 14.19 20.65
C SER A 821 -2.74 13.10 19.60
N LYS A 822 -1.55 12.47 19.56
CA LYS A 822 -1.14 11.56 18.48
C LYS A 822 -0.54 10.20 18.89
N ILE A 823 -0.38 9.92 20.18
CA ILE A 823 0.15 8.63 20.64
C ILE A 823 -0.83 7.52 20.24
N SER A 824 -0.31 6.55 19.49
CA SER A 824 -1.03 5.36 19.01
C SER A 824 -0.51 4.05 19.61
N VAL A 825 0.76 4.02 20.06
CA VAL A 825 1.40 2.86 20.71
C VAL A 825 2.14 3.34 21.96
N LEU A 826 1.82 2.73 23.11
CA LEU A 826 2.44 3.04 24.39
C LEU A 826 2.74 1.75 25.17
N TYR A 827 4.01 1.43 25.39
CA TYR A 827 4.44 0.30 26.21
C TYR A 827 5.08 0.80 27.50
N LEU A 828 4.53 0.35 28.64
CA LEU A 828 4.88 0.73 30.01
C LEU A 828 5.04 -0.51 30.91
N ASP A 829 5.13 -1.70 30.34
CA ASP A 829 5.22 -2.94 31.10
C ASP A 829 6.52 -3.06 31.92
N HIS A 830 6.50 -3.86 32.99
CA HIS A 830 7.65 -4.06 33.88
C HIS A 830 8.16 -2.72 34.46
N ASN A 831 7.26 -2.01 35.14
CA ASN A 831 7.53 -0.75 35.85
C ASN A 831 6.94 -0.82 37.27
N LEU A 832 6.90 0.30 38.00
CA LEU A 832 6.40 0.39 39.37
C LEU A 832 5.09 1.19 39.48
N ILE A 833 4.34 1.36 38.37
CA ILE A 833 3.20 2.28 38.28
C ILE A 833 2.04 1.81 39.17
N GLY A 834 1.65 2.66 40.13
CA GLY A 834 0.65 2.35 41.17
C GLY A 834 -0.82 2.73 40.84
N PRO A 835 -1.72 2.80 41.85
CA PRO A 835 -3.16 3.04 41.68
C PRO A 835 -3.56 4.46 41.23
N SER A 836 -2.70 5.46 41.46
CA SER A 836 -3.01 6.89 41.26
C SER A 836 -2.92 7.32 39.78
N VAL A 837 -3.54 6.53 38.91
CA VAL A 837 -3.47 6.69 37.45
C VAL A 837 -4.77 7.27 36.88
N SER A 838 -5.74 7.62 37.74
CA SER A 838 -7.08 8.10 37.35
C SER A 838 -7.09 9.31 36.42
N GLU A 839 -5.99 10.05 36.28
CA GLU A 839 -5.86 11.22 35.41
C GLU A 839 -5.09 10.99 34.10
N LEU A 840 -4.60 9.78 33.81
CA LEU A 840 -3.91 9.43 32.55
C LEU A 840 -4.80 9.62 31.29
N TYR A 841 -6.10 9.85 31.50
CA TYR A 841 -7.12 9.18 30.72
C TYR A 841 -8.01 10.10 29.87
N VAL A 842 -7.84 11.42 29.99
CA VAL A 842 -8.70 12.40 29.33
C VAL A 842 -8.27 12.72 27.88
N GLU A 843 -7.05 12.39 27.44
CA GLU A 843 -6.48 12.98 26.22
C GLU A 843 -5.89 12.03 25.14
N LEU A 844 -5.72 10.72 25.38
CA LEU A 844 -5.10 9.76 24.43
C LEU A 844 -6.07 9.18 23.39
N LYS A 845 -6.65 10.03 22.54
CA LYS A 845 -7.73 9.65 21.60
C LYS A 845 -7.31 8.72 20.45
N GLU A 846 -6.02 8.70 20.11
CA GLU A 846 -5.47 7.94 18.97
C GLU A 846 -4.84 6.59 19.38
N LEU A 847 -4.94 6.21 20.66
CA LEU A 847 -4.25 5.05 21.23
C LEU A 847 -4.86 3.73 20.73
N THR A 848 -4.05 2.92 20.04
CA THR A 848 -4.45 1.62 19.48
C THR A 848 -3.78 0.43 20.15
N LYS A 849 -2.62 0.63 20.79
CA LYS A 849 -1.88 -0.41 21.52
C LYS A 849 -1.39 0.12 22.86
N LEU A 850 -1.68 -0.62 23.92
CA LEU A 850 -1.25 -0.30 25.29
C LEU A 850 -0.74 -1.57 25.98
N ASP A 851 0.45 -1.51 26.54
CA ASP A 851 0.98 -2.56 27.43
C ASP A 851 1.31 -1.96 28.79
N MET A 852 0.68 -2.46 29.85
CA MET A 852 0.94 -2.09 31.24
C MET A 852 1.11 -3.33 32.12
N ARG A 853 1.55 -4.45 31.55
CA ARG A 853 1.82 -5.67 32.34
C ARG A 853 2.88 -5.45 33.40
N ASP A 854 2.88 -6.28 34.43
CA ASP A 854 3.90 -6.27 35.49
C ASP A 854 4.15 -4.86 36.05
N ASN A 855 3.07 -4.29 36.59
CA ASN A 855 3.04 -2.99 37.27
C ASN A 855 2.33 -3.18 38.63
N ARG A 856 2.04 -2.07 39.33
CA ARG A 856 1.38 -2.07 40.64
C ARG A 856 -0.07 -1.54 40.58
N LEU A 857 -0.76 -1.73 39.45
CA LEU A 857 -2.14 -1.31 39.29
C LEU A 857 -3.07 -2.15 40.18
N THR A 858 -4.02 -1.49 40.85
CA THR A 858 -5.02 -2.17 41.67
C THR A 858 -6.44 -2.04 41.14
N THR A 859 -6.72 -1.02 40.33
CA THR A 859 -8.03 -0.75 39.73
C THR A 859 -7.87 -0.07 38.37
N MET A 860 -8.93 -0.06 37.55
CA MET A 860 -8.98 0.59 36.25
C MET A 860 -10.10 1.63 36.20
N SER A 861 -9.80 2.84 35.70
CA SER A 861 -10.78 3.91 35.59
C SER A 861 -11.91 3.60 34.59
N TYR A 862 -13.13 4.01 34.92
CA TYR A 862 -14.30 3.94 34.02
C TYR A 862 -14.09 4.69 32.69
N GLN A 863 -13.13 5.63 32.66
CA GLN A 863 -12.80 6.39 31.45
C GLN A 863 -12.18 5.51 30.34
N ILE A 864 -11.78 4.27 30.64
CA ILE A 864 -11.22 3.32 29.66
C ILE A 864 -12.14 3.04 28.46
N GLN A 865 -13.44 3.23 28.63
CA GLN A 865 -14.42 3.11 27.54
C GLN A 865 -14.28 4.20 26.45
N HIS A 866 -13.62 5.33 26.74
CA HIS A 866 -13.46 6.44 25.80
C HIS A 866 -12.23 6.30 24.90
N TYR A 867 -11.40 5.26 25.07
CA TYR A 867 -10.27 5.00 24.17
C TYR A 867 -10.74 4.49 22.82
N GLY A 868 -10.40 5.26 21.78
CA GLY A 868 -10.72 4.93 20.40
C GLY A 868 -9.89 3.73 19.91
N LYS A 869 -10.56 2.59 19.65
CA LYS A 869 -10.05 1.51 18.80
C LYS A 869 -8.75 0.83 19.28
N PHE A 870 -8.69 0.37 20.53
CA PHE A 870 -7.64 -0.56 20.95
C PHE A 870 -7.68 -1.85 20.12
N ASN A 871 -6.66 -2.03 19.30
CA ASN A 871 -6.45 -3.28 18.58
C ASN A 871 -5.81 -4.34 19.47
N LYS A 872 -4.96 -3.93 20.44
CA LYS A 872 -4.30 -4.83 21.40
C LYS A 872 -4.05 -4.13 22.74
N THR A 873 -4.35 -4.82 23.83
CA THR A 873 -4.18 -4.29 25.18
C THR A 873 -3.65 -5.39 26.09
N TRP A 874 -2.65 -5.10 26.93
CA TRP A 874 -2.08 -6.06 27.86
C TRP A 874 -2.00 -5.46 29.27
N LEU A 875 -2.61 -6.15 30.25
CA LEU A 875 -2.84 -5.64 31.61
C LEU A 875 -2.56 -6.69 32.70
N GLY A 876 -1.97 -7.82 32.34
CA GLY A 876 -1.59 -8.91 33.25
C GLY A 876 -0.58 -8.53 34.30
N ASP A 877 -0.36 -9.46 35.24
CA ASP A 877 0.68 -9.35 36.26
C ASP A 877 0.63 -8.06 37.11
N ASN A 878 -0.59 -7.56 37.36
CA ASN A 878 -0.85 -6.43 38.24
C ASN A 878 -1.59 -6.87 39.51
N ILE A 879 -1.68 -5.99 40.52
CA ILE A 879 -2.26 -6.28 41.84
C ILE A 879 -3.77 -5.97 41.87
N TRP A 880 -4.53 -6.50 40.91
CA TRP A 880 -5.96 -6.17 40.72
C TRP A 880 -6.82 -6.49 41.95
N HIS A 881 -7.56 -5.49 42.45
CA HIS A 881 -8.53 -5.60 43.55
C HIS A 881 -9.94 -5.77 42.99
N CYS A 882 -10.40 -7.03 42.90
CA CYS A 882 -11.68 -7.39 42.30
C CYS A 882 -12.86 -7.19 43.27
N ASP A 883 -13.23 -5.93 43.47
CA ASP A 883 -14.39 -5.49 44.23
C ASP A 883 -15.43 -4.80 43.32
N CYS A 884 -16.40 -4.10 43.89
CA CYS A 884 -17.43 -3.40 43.12
C CYS A 884 -16.87 -2.31 42.18
N ASN A 885 -15.68 -1.76 42.42
CA ASN A 885 -15.07 -0.76 41.55
C ASN A 885 -14.62 -1.37 40.21
N MET A 886 -14.42 -2.69 40.18
CA MET A 886 -14.02 -3.44 38.98
C MET A 886 -15.20 -3.89 38.13
N VAL A 887 -16.45 -3.64 38.54
CA VAL A 887 -17.66 -4.01 37.77
C VAL A 887 -17.61 -3.41 36.37
N PHE A 888 -17.30 -2.11 36.25
CA PHE A 888 -17.21 -1.46 34.94
C PHE A 888 -16.13 -2.07 34.06
N PHE A 889 -14.96 -2.34 34.63
CA PHE A 889 -13.84 -2.92 33.88
C PHE A 889 -14.13 -4.36 33.45
N ARG A 890 -14.80 -5.15 34.30
CA ARG A 890 -15.33 -6.47 33.94
C ARG A 890 -16.30 -6.40 32.78
N GLU A 891 -17.30 -5.52 32.84
CA GLU A 891 -18.28 -5.37 31.75
C GLU A 891 -17.61 -4.92 30.45
N TRP A 892 -16.62 -4.02 30.54
CA TRP A 892 -15.81 -3.63 29.40
C TRP A 892 -15.05 -4.82 28.79
N LEU A 893 -14.42 -5.69 29.61
CA LEU A 893 -13.75 -6.91 29.13
C LEU A 893 -14.71 -7.90 28.45
N LEU A 894 -15.93 -8.08 28.99
CA LEU A 894 -16.92 -8.99 28.39
C LEU A 894 -17.36 -8.57 26.98
N LEU A 895 -17.35 -7.27 26.70
CA LEU A 895 -17.69 -6.71 25.40
C LEU A 895 -16.56 -6.87 24.36
N ARG A 896 -15.37 -7.31 24.76
CA ARG A 896 -14.23 -7.49 23.88
C ARG A 896 -14.18 -8.89 23.27
N TYR A 897 -13.77 -8.93 22.01
CA TYR A 897 -13.56 -10.18 21.28
C TYR A 897 -12.23 -10.84 21.66
N ASP A 898 -11.23 -10.05 22.06
CA ASP A 898 -9.87 -10.44 22.43
C ASP A 898 -9.67 -10.58 23.95
N ARG A 899 -10.75 -10.62 24.73
CA ARG A 899 -10.67 -10.62 26.20
C ARG A 899 -9.75 -11.70 26.76
N GLU A 900 -9.76 -12.91 26.19
CA GLU A 900 -8.92 -14.03 26.63
C GLU A 900 -7.41 -13.75 26.49
N GLU A 901 -7.01 -12.76 25.69
CA GLU A 901 -5.62 -12.31 25.55
C GLU A 901 -5.24 -11.21 26.57
N ILE A 902 -6.23 -10.61 27.26
CA ILE A 902 -6.06 -9.52 28.22
C ILE A 902 -6.08 -10.09 29.64
N ASP A 903 -5.04 -10.83 30.01
CA ASP A 903 -4.95 -11.48 31.34
C ASP A 903 -5.15 -10.46 32.49
N VAL A 904 -6.24 -10.56 33.25
CA VAL A 904 -6.54 -9.68 34.40
C VAL A 904 -7.02 -10.59 35.53
N GLN A 905 -6.08 -11.10 36.31
CA GLN A 905 -6.35 -11.98 37.43
C GLN A 905 -6.50 -11.20 38.73
N CYS A 906 -7.53 -11.54 39.49
CA CYS A 906 -7.77 -10.96 40.80
C CYS A 906 -6.64 -11.32 41.75
N SER A 907 -6.03 -10.32 42.37
CA SER A 907 -5.08 -10.50 43.47
C SER A 907 -5.79 -10.51 44.82
N THR A 908 -6.83 -9.67 44.96
CA THR A 908 -7.72 -9.62 46.13
C THR A 908 -9.18 -9.51 45.66
N PRO A 909 -10.16 -9.86 46.51
CA PRO A 909 -10.03 -10.54 47.79
C PRO A 909 -9.55 -11.99 47.63
N LEU A 910 -9.03 -12.60 48.72
CA LEU A 910 -8.45 -13.96 48.74
C LEU A 910 -9.34 -15.02 48.08
N ARG A 911 -10.67 -14.90 48.23
CA ARG A 911 -11.66 -15.82 47.65
C ARG A 911 -11.68 -15.84 46.11
N LEU A 912 -11.25 -14.76 45.47
CA LEU A 912 -11.22 -14.61 44.01
C LEU A 912 -9.78 -14.72 43.47
N ARG A 913 -8.78 -14.96 44.32
CA ARG A 913 -7.37 -14.88 43.93
C ARG A 913 -7.04 -15.84 42.78
N GLY A 914 -6.43 -15.32 41.73
CA GLY A 914 -6.07 -16.06 40.51
C GLY A 914 -7.23 -16.29 39.52
N MET A 915 -8.46 -15.87 39.85
CA MET A 915 -9.56 -15.87 38.89
C MET A 915 -9.43 -14.71 37.91
N ASN A 916 -9.69 -14.95 36.62
CA ASN A 916 -9.81 -13.87 35.64
C ASN A 916 -11.05 -13.03 35.94
N LEU A 917 -10.92 -11.70 35.83
CA LEU A 917 -12.00 -10.76 36.16
C LEU A 917 -13.30 -11.02 35.38
N TRP A 918 -13.21 -11.42 34.11
CA TRP A 918 -14.41 -11.74 33.31
C TRP A 918 -15.12 -13.03 33.76
N ASP A 919 -14.37 -13.98 34.35
CA ASP A 919 -14.91 -15.24 34.88
C ASP A 919 -15.55 -15.04 36.25
N VAL A 920 -15.19 -13.97 36.98
CA VAL A 920 -15.83 -13.63 38.26
C VAL A 920 -17.29 -13.30 38.00
N PRO A 921 -18.26 -14.04 38.56
CA PRO A 921 -19.67 -13.71 38.39
C PRO A 921 -19.99 -12.34 39.00
N ARG A 922 -20.81 -11.52 38.32
CA ARG A 922 -21.12 -10.13 38.74
C ARG A 922 -21.59 -10.03 40.20
N ILE A 923 -22.27 -11.05 40.73
CA ILE A 923 -22.73 -11.09 42.13
C ILE A 923 -21.58 -11.09 43.15
N PHE A 924 -20.39 -11.60 42.80
CA PHE A 924 -19.20 -11.58 43.67
C PHE A 924 -18.42 -10.27 43.59
N LEU A 925 -18.71 -9.44 42.57
CA LEU A 925 -18.34 -8.02 42.48
C LEU A 925 -19.54 -7.14 42.84
N GLY A 926 -20.58 -7.73 43.43
CA GLY A 926 -21.85 -7.08 43.70
C GLY A 926 -21.66 -5.93 44.69
N GLU A 927 -22.58 -4.97 44.61
CA GLU A 927 -22.60 -3.89 45.59
C GLU A 927 -22.90 -4.52 46.95
N GLU A 928 -22.00 -4.35 47.91
CA GLU A 928 -22.22 -4.82 49.26
C GLU A 928 -23.03 -3.73 49.98
N PRO A 929 -24.25 -4.05 50.47
CA PRO A 929 -25.06 -3.07 51.17
C PRO A 929 -24.24 -2.56 52.36
N PRO A 930 -24.29 -1.26 52.63
CA PRO A 930 -23.49 -0.70 53.70
C PRO A 930 -23.86 -1.36 55.02
N VAL A 931 -22.90 -1.62 55.88
CA VAL A 931 -23.14 -2.09 57.26
C VAL A 931 -22.71 -0.98 58.19
N VAL A 932 -23.70 -0.35 58.82
CA VAL A 932 -23.45 0.73 59.79
C VAL A 932 -23.04 0.16 61.13
N SER A 933 -21.91 0.64 61.66
CA SER A 933 -21.49 0.42 63.03
C SER A 933 -21.40 1.75 63.75
N ILE A 934 -22.08 1.87 64.90
CA ILE A 934 -22.06 3.08 65.74
C ILE A 934 -21.38 2.77 67.06
N TYR A 935 -20.46 3.63 67.46
CA TYR A 935 -19.76 3.52 68.74
C TYR A 935 -19.69 4.87 69.46
N PRO A 936 -19.98 4.94 70.78
CA PRO A 936 -20.54 3.87 71.61
C PRO A 936 -22.01 3.56 71.25
N GLY A 937 -22.57 2.47 71.78
CA GLY A 937 -24.01 2.19 71.72
C GLY A 937 -24.82 3.10 72.65
N ASP A 938 -25.98 2.64 73.12
CA ASP A 938 -26.85 3.42 74.04
C ASP A 938 -26.07 4.02 75.21
N TYR A 939 -26.29 5.31 75.45
CA TYR A 939 -25.46 6.11 76.34
C TYR A 939 -26.31 6.86 77.36
N PHE A 940 -25.93 6.76 78.65
CA PHE A 940 -26.61 7.43 79.76
C PHE A 940 -25.70 8.51 80.34
N VAL A 941 -26.18 9.74 80.41
CA VAL A 941 -25.35 10.87 80.83
C VAL A 941 -26.17 11.91 81.60
N GLY A 942 -25.55 12.65 82.52
CA GLY A 942 -26.19 13.81 83.16
C GLY A 942 -26.28 15.02 82.22
N SER A 943 -27.14 15.98 82.53
CA SER A 943 -27.14 17.27 81.83
C SER A 943 -25.83 18.03 82.06
N GLY A 944 -25.29 18.68 81.02
CA GLY A 944 -24.04 19.46 81.07
C GLY A 944 -22.80 18.76 80.51
N TYR A 945 -22.87 17.46 80.21
CA TYR A 945 -21.74 16.66 79.71
C TYR A 945 -21.66 16.66 78.16
N SER A 946 -20.65 15.99 77.61
CA SER A 946 -20.44 15.87 76.15
C SER A 946 -20.58 14.42 75.71
N VAL A 947 -21.25 14.21 74.59
CA VAL A 947 -21.42 12.90 73.95
C VAL A 947 -20.89 12.97 72.53
N VAL A 948 -20.16 11.93 72.12
CA VAL A 948 -19.67 11.77 70.74
C VAL A 948 -20.00 10.36 70.27
N TYR A 949 -20.74 10.27 69.17
CA TYR A 949 -20.98 9.03 68.45
C TYR A 949 -20.16 9.02 67.17
N LYS A 950 -19.45 7.92 66.92
CA LYS A 950 -18.77 7.62 65.66
C LYS A 950 -19.64 6.67 64.86
N CYS A 951 -19.94 7.01 63.61
CA CYS A 951 -20.58 6.14 62.64
C CYS A 951 -19.59 5.75 61.55
N GLU A 952 -19.32 4.46 61.43
CA GLU A 952 -18.57 3.87 60.33
C GLU A 952 -19.53 3.04 59.48
N ALA A 953 -19.32 3.04 58.16
CA ALA A 953 -19.97 2.07 57.30
C ALA A 953 -18.97 1.46 56.33
N GLU A 954 -18.94 0.13 56.32
CA GLU A 954 -18.27 -0.65 55.30
C GLU A 954 -19.30 -1.01 54.23
N GLY A 955 -18.95 -0.82 52.96
CA GLY A 955 -19.83 -1.10 51.83
C GLY A 955 -19.11 -0.81 50.52
N CYS A 956 -19.60 -1.40 49.44
CA CYS A 956 -19.03 -1.23 48.11
C CYS A 956 -20.18 -0.92 47.14
N PRO A 957 -20.29 0.24 46.48
CA PRO A 957 -19.37 1.39 46.56
C PRO A 957 -19.32 2.00 47.96
N ALA A 958 -18.23 2.70 48.28
CA ALA A 958 -18.07 3.35 49.58
C ALA A 958 -19.31 4.22 49.90
N PRO A 959 -20.03 3.97 51.00
CA PRO A 959 -21.32 4.60 51.28
C PRO A 959 -21.17 6.05 51.76
N GLN A 960 -22.18 6.86 51.48
CA GLN A 960 -22.34 8.19 52.08
C GLN A 960 -23.04 8.06 53.44
N LEU A 961 -22.57 8.78 54.45
CA LEU A 961 -23.10 8.74 55.82
C LEU A 961 -23.92 9.98 56.15
N GLU A 962 -24.97 9.81 56.95
CA GLU A 962 -25.89 10.85 57.43
C GLU A 962 -26.32 10.57 58.89
N TRP A 963 -26.54 11.59 59.73
CA TRP A 963 -27.12 11.44 61.07
C TRP A 963 -28.50 12.11 61.17
N THR A 964 -29.47 11.48 61.85
CA THR A 964 -30.79 12.04 62.14
C THR A 964 -31.16 11.94 63.63
N ASN A 965 -32.01 12.85 64.11
CA ASN A 965 -32.50 12.87 65.50
C ASN A 965 -33.83 12.10 65.69
N GLN A 966 -34.39 12.14 66.91
CA GLN A 966 -35.59 11.37 67.28
C GLN A 966 -36.86 11.74 66.49
N ASP A 967 -36.92 12.95 65.95
CA ASP A 967 -38.02 13.44 65.13
C ASP A 967 -37.81 13.14 63.63
N GLY A 968 -36.71 12.47 63.28
CA GLY A 968 -36.33 12.12 61.91
C GLY A 968 -35.67 13.26 61.13
N ILE A 969 -35.26 14.33 61.79
CA ILE A 969 -34.61 15.50 61.17
C ILE A 969 -33.12 15.21 60.98
N VAL A 970 -32.61 15.50 59.78
CA VAL A 970 -31.19 15.37 59.42
C VAL A 970 -30.35 16.40 60.18
N LEU A 971 -29.28 15.93 60.82
CA LEU A 971 -28.32 16.73 61.55
C LEU A 971 -27.18 17.14 60.62
N ASN A 972 -27.24 18.38 60.13
CA ASN A 972 -26.19 18.98 59.31
C ASN A 972 -25.46 20.07 60.12
N ASP A 973 -24.24 20.41 59.69
CA ASP A 973 -23.42 21.45 60.33
C ASP A 973 -23.96 22.89 60.12
N GLU A 974 -25.12 23.05 59.45
CA GLU A 974 -25.73 24.34 59.06
C GLU A 974 -26.87 24.82 59.99
N ASP A 975 -27.34 24.02 60.97
CA ASP A 975 -28.28 24.52 61.99
C ASP A 975 -27.51 25.19 63.14
N ASP A 976 -27.76 26.49 63.37
CA ASP A 976 -27.03 27.44 64.23
C ASP A 976 -27.11 27.17 65.77
N SER A 977 -27.22 25.89 66.15
CA SER A 977 -27.08 25.38 67.50
C SER A 977 -25.64 24.90 67.67
N SER A 978 -24.77 25.76 68.19
CA SER A 978 -23.35 25.45 68.53
C SER A 978 -23.12 24.20 69.41
N ARG A 979 -24.21 23.55 69.84
CA ARG A 979 -24.30 22.44 70.75
C ARG A 979 -24.31 21.06 70.08
N VAL A 980 -24.80 20.92 68.84
CA VAL A 980 -24.87 19.64 68.11
C VAL A 980 -24.10 19.78 66.79
N ARG A 981 -23.10 18.94 66.53
CA ARG A 981 -22.23 19.01 65.33
C ARG A 981 -22.06 17.66 64.66
N VAL A 982 -21.95 17.65 63.33
CA VAL A 982 -21.68 16.44 62.54
C VAL A 982 -20.55 16.69 61.54
N GLY A 983 -19.60 15.76 61.40
CA GLY A 983 -18.47 15.91 60.45
C GLY A 983 -17.72 14.64 60.09
N LEU A 984 -17.08 14.63 58.91
CA LEU A 984 -16.33 13.50 58.33
C LEU A 984 -14.86 13.51 58.80
N GLY A 985 -14.38 12.39 59.35
CA GLY A 985 -13.00 12.20 59.78
C GLY A 985 -12.05 11.78 58.65
N ALA A 986 -10.73 11.93 58.84
CA ALA A 986 -9.70 11.48 57.90
C ALA A 986 -9.65 9.94 57.73
N ASP A 987 -10.29 9.21 58.65
CA ASP A 987 -10.52 7.78 58.60
C ASP A 987 -11.77 7.38 57.80
N GLY A 988 -12.53 8.36 57.28
CA GLY A 988 -13.74 8.13 56.48
C GLY A 988 -15.03 7.91 57.31
N ALA A 989 -14.95 7.98 58.64
CA ALA A 989 -16.11 7.84 59.53
C ALA A 989 -16.82 9.17 59.78
N MET A 990 -18.12 9.14 60.09
CA MET A 990 -18.89 10.34 60.42
C MET A 990 -19.24 10.47 61.90
N TYR A 991 -18.85 11.58 62.50
CA TYR A 991 -18.95 11.81 63.93
C TYR A 991 -20.09 12.77 64.25
N LEU A 992 -20.94 12.41 65.22
CA LEU A 992 -21.98 13.26 65.83
C LEU A 992 -21.53 13.66 67.25
N GLN A 993 -21.49 14.95 67.55
CA GLN A 993 -21.09 15.49 68.84
C GLN A 993 -22.19 16.37 69.45
N ILE A 994 -22.58 16.10 70.69
CA ILE A 994 -23.56 16.89 71.47
C ILE A 994 -22.88 17.43 72.73
N ARG A 995 -22.82 18.76 72.90
CA ARG A 995 -22.15 19.43 74.02
C ARG A 995 -22.64 20.87 74.27
N PRO A 996 -23.17 21.20 75.46
CA PRO A 996 -23.56 20.29 76.53
C PRO A 996 -24.85 19.53 76.19
N THR A 997 -25.03 18.35 76.78
CA THR A 997 -26.31 17.62 76.78
C THR A 997 -27.33 18.30 77.68
N ILE A 998 -28.58 18.42 77.21
CA ILE A 998 -29.74 18.88 77.97
C ILE A 998 -30.79 17.77 78.01
N VAL A 999 -31.69 17.80 79.00
CA VAL A 999 -32.71 16.74 79.18
C VAL A 999 -33.54 16.50 77.90
N TRP A 1000 -33.77 17.56 77.11
CA TRP A 1000 -34.48 17.51 75.81
C TRP A 1000 -33.73 16.77 74.69
N ASP A 1001 -32.44 16.44 74.85
CA ASP A 1001 -31.69 15.60 73.90
C ASP A 1001 -31.95 14.10 74.12
N THR A 1002 -32.71 13.75 75.15
CA THR A 1002 -33.09 12.35 75.38
C THR A 1002 -33.91 11.86 74.19
N GLY A 1003 -33.39 10.86 73.48
CA GLY A 1003 -34.00 10.41 72.23
C GLY A 1003 -33.14 9.45 71.43
N ASN A 1004 -33.72 8.92 70.36
CA ASN A 1004 -33.03 8.07 69.40
C ASN A 1004 -32.26 8.92 68.38
N TYR A 1005 -31.00 8.59 68.14
CA TYR A 1005 -30.19 9.15 67.06
C TYR A 1005 -29.84 8.05 66.07
N THR A 1006 -30.07 8.29 64.79
CA THR A 1006 -29.91 7.28 63.75
C THR A 1006 -28.85 7.70 62.75
N CYS A 1007 -27.80 6.88 62.56
CA CYS A 1007 -26.88 7.05 61.44
C CYS A 1007 -27.36 6.22 60.26
N THR A 1008 -27.46 6.84 59.09
CA THR A 1008 -27.86 6.21 57.84
C THR A 1008 -26.67 6.20 56.88
N ALA A 1009 -26.28 5.01 56.42
CA ALA A 1009 -25.35 4.84 55.33
C ALA A 1009 -26.12 4.53 54.05
N THR A 1010 -25.86 5.29 53.00
CA THR A 1010 -26.52 5.13 51.70
C THR A 1010 -25.47 4.91 50.63
N SER A 1011 -25.61 3.84 49.87
CA SER A 1011 -24.87 3.61 48.61
C SER A 1011 -25.84 3.13 47.54
N ASN A 1012 -25.36 2.97 46.31
CA ASN A 1012 -26.15 2.34 45.25
C ASN A 1012 -26.59 0.91 45.62
N GLY A 1013 -25.82 0.21 46.49
CA GLY A 1013 -26.10 -1.15 46.95
C GLY A 1013 -27.21 -1.27 48.00
N GLY A 1014 -27.72 -0.14 48.49
CA GLY A 1014 -28.79 -0.09 49.49
C GLY A 1014 -28.49 0.90 50.61
N ASN A 1015 -29.37 0.90 51.60
CA ASN A 1015 -29.22 1.67 52.83
C ASN A 1015 -29.11 0.75 54.04
N SER A 1016 -28.36 1.19 55.03
CA SER A 1016 -28.37 0.60 56.37
C SER A 1016 -28.42 1.72 57.37
N THR A 1017 -29.12 1.47 58.46
CA THR A 1017 -29.19 2.41 59.57
C THR A 1017 -28.74 1.73 60.86
N GLY A 1018 -28.07 2.48 61.71
CA GLY A 1018 -27.89 2.13 63.12
C GLY A 1018 -28.58 3.19 63.96
N THR A 1019 -29.29 2.78 65.01
CA THR A 1019 -29.92 3.71 65.96
C THR A 1019 -29.34 3.48 67.34
N VAL A 1020 -29.03 4.57 68.04
CA VAL A 1020 -28.58 4.57 69.44
C VAL A 1020 -29.48 5.49 70.25
N PHE A 1021 -29.78 5.09 71.49
CA PHE A 1021 -30.57 5.88 72.42
C PHE A 1021 -29.66 6.67 73.37
N LEU A 1022 -29.86 7.98 73.43
CA LEU A 1022 -29.25 8.85 74.42
C LEU A 1022 -30.26 9.12 75.54
N SER A 1023 -29.89 8.83 76.79
CA SER A 1023 -30.67 9.21 77.97
C SER A 1023 -29.95 10.30 78.75
N VAL A 1024 -30.59 11.47 78.89
CA VAL A 1024 -30.05 12.60 79.63
C VAL A 1024 -30.85 12.83 80.91
N THR A 1025 -30.28 12.48 82.05
CA THR A 1025 -30.91 12.76 83.36
C THR A 1025 -30.57 14.17 83.84
N PRO A 1026 -31.47 14.84 84.59
CA PRO A 1026 -31.22 16.16 85.17
C PRO A 1026 -29.92 16.28 85.95
#